data_AF-A0A970Z7U1-F1
#
_entry.id   AF-A0A970Z7U1-F1
#
_cell.length_a   1.000
_cell.length_b   1.000
_cell.length_c   1.000
_cell.angle_alpha   90.00
_cell.angle_beta   90.00
_cell.angle_gamma   90.00
#
_symmetry.space_group_name_H-M   'P 1'
#
loop_
_entity.id
_entity.type
_entity.pdbx_description
1 polymer ?
#
loop_
_entity_poly.entity_id
_entity_poly.type
_entity_poly.pdbx_seq_one_letter_code
_entity_poly.pdbx_strand_id
1 'polypeptide(L)'
;LYGTQTNGVNSEVNISVSGCTFRDPKAGATAVRYNNGSNTVGTGTVCVSSSTFTGYGRGVQVEQNGDDAVNTTVAGCTFSKMSLRPLELNGGRQASVTGCTFNDFAAGQHNGAVMIFDTYSATGQTQTVTLTGNTFTYGDTADIYPVLIGAGTKINEGLGADAGNTFGADYPEAYRYIALTCGVGYLERHRSAVWGDAGIPYLLTGELVITGTDESNQSSLAIEPGVTVCLGDGTGADNLSVRGTLTAEGTADKPITFTKKTGVTYGGEIYAGSNLKGSIVLKHCVMDGLFRGINITTPGDTGSRVLLENCTVRNTQHPMILAGRTVLAKNCTITGKGLQAGGGQYVDSIAIEGCSITASGEGSGDGVNITNTKSVTLKNCLIAGFSNCGIAIVNNNYQTLAAGAPLIENCTVASNGYGVVFARDSSSDYGAFIRNSIVAGNTGLDLANQVYESGGFTEYADFESGSIAYSLIGDDGNALPFSLNDYEHPSLGKIRRIAAESYSGRVVGDPLFADAANGDCHVKSAAGRWDGSTWVMDAVTSPCIDAGDPASAYANEPAPNGGRVNLGGYGNTAEASKSGAPFAQYSISVSASPTAGGTVSGGGSYGADASVTVTAAPSGSYRFVKWTEDGTQVSANANYTFYATANRTLAAVFESIPPHSPSIPPVTPPAPVAEVSSGEHVTAVTVERLIADGESLTVAGEDGAKLIFDTEALKGIREQVSGSVKVKITDVSDEYQQTHPGNLVFSLTVNSGDKVIADFGGSVTVSLPYELRAGEAADNVAVWHLTENGAMVEIPCTYDAVTGLASFTVSHFSLYMLGIASPWDNPFTDVAVNDWYVNAVMWAYENGLMVGTAHNLFSPQTGITRGMIVTILHRLEKAPASEAASPFPDVEAGKWYTDAIAWAAENGIASGYGNGKFGPNDNVTREQVAAILYRYASFKGYDVSKTGDLTKFGDAGKLSAWAESAMSWGTANGLINGMGGGVLDPAGNATRTEVAAILHRFMLLFS
;
A
#
# COMPACT_ATOMS: atom_id res chain seq x y z
N LEU A 1 54.90 -6.02 7.91
CA LEU A 1 54.87 -4.84 7.01
C LEU A 1 54.40 -3.65 7.81
N TYR A 2 55.14 -2.54 7.76
CA TYR A 2 54.87 -1.35 8.56
C TYR A 2 54.90 -0.12 7.66
N GLY A 3 53.78 0.62 7.62
CA GLY A 3 53.66 1.91 6.94
C GLY A 3 53.31 3.00 7.94
N THR A 4 53.93 4.18 7.83
CA THR A 4 53.63 5.34 8.67
C THR A 4 53.68 6.62 7.88
N GLN A 5 52.73 7.52 8.13
CA GLN A 5 52.81 8.92 7.68
C GLN A 5 53.38 9.79 8.80
N THR A 6 54.32 10.68 8.46
CA THR A 6 54.92 11.65 9.40
C THR A 6 54.56 13.07 9.00
N ASN A 7 54.19 13.91 9.98
CA ASN A 7 53.65 15.26 9.81
C ASN A 7 54.32 16.11 8.72
N GLY A 8 53.50 16.71 7.84
CA GLY A 8 53.85 17.95 7.12
C GLY A 8 53.72 17.95 5.60
N VAL A 9 53.38 16.84 4.94
CA VAL A 9 53.13 16.80 3.49
C VAL A 9 52.00 15.83 3.20
N ASN A 10 51.08 16.20 2.32
CA ASN A 10 50.01 15.34 1.80
C ASN A 10 50.66 14.14 1.09
N SER A 11 50.84 13.02 1.79
CA SER A 11 51.55 11.84 1.28
C SER A 11 50.60 10.68 1.06
N GLU A 12 50.72 10.02 -0.09
CA GLU A 12 49.95 8.83 -0.42
C GLU A 12 50.73 7.58 0.00
N VAL A 13 50.13 6.73 0.85
CA VAL A 13 50.74 5.46 1.26
C VAL A 13 49.81 4.31 0.89
N ASN A 14 50.28 3.47 -0.04
CA ASN A 14 49.56 2.29 -0.49
C ASN A 14 50.27 1.01 0.00
N ILE A 15 49.53 0.17 0.72
CA ILE A 15 49.96 -1.17 1.12
C ILE A 15 49.13 -2.18 0.34
N SER A 16 49.80 -3.04 -0.43
CA SER A 16 49.17 -4.16 -1.14
C SER A 16 49.85 -5.47 -0.75
N VAL A 17 49.06 -6.43 -0.27
CA VAL A 17 49.47 -7.77 0.13
C VAL A 17 48.51 -8.76 -0.52
N SER A 18 49.03 -9.72 -1.29
CA SER A 18 48.22 -10.74 -1.95
C SER A 18 48.92 -12.10 -1.92
N GLY A 19 48.17 -13.18 -1.64
CA GLY A 19 48.71 -14.55 -1.70
C GLY A 19 49.81 -14.86 -0.69
N CYS A 20 49.91 -14.10 0.40
CA CYS A 20 51.03 -14.20 1.35
C CYS A 20 50.71 -15.12 2.53
N THR A 21 51.73 -15.76 3.11
CA THR A 21 51.61 -16.53 4.37
C THR A 21 52.50 -15.91 5.45
N PHE A 22 51.89 -15.42 6.52
CA PHE A 22 52.54 -14.88 7.72
C PHE A 22 52.44 -15.91 8.85
N ARG A 23 53.57 -16.42 9.34
CA ARG A 23 53.64 -17.41 10.43
C ARG A 23 54.85 -17.20 11.35
N ASP A 24 54.86 -17.91 12.47
CA ASP A 24 55.95 -17.95 13.46
C ASP A 24 56.40 -16.57 14.02
N PRO A 25 55.46 -15.71 14.43
CA PRO A 25 55.80 -14.38 14.93
C PRO A 25 56.37 -14.40 16.35
N LYS A 26 56.99 -13.28 16.73
CA LYS A 26 57.14 -12.96 18.16
C LYS A 26 55.75 -12.75 18.78
N ALA A 27 55.56 -13.24 19.99
CA ALA A 27 54.29 -13.10 20.72
C ALA A 27 53.81 -11.64 20.73
N GLY A 28 52.54 -11.42 20.38
CA GLY A 28 51.92 -10.09 20.33
C GLY A 28 52.24 -9.22 19.11
N ALA A 29 53.04 -9.69 18.14
CA ALA A 29 53.39 -8.90 16.96
C ALA A 29 52.19 -8.64 16.02
N THR A 30 52.28 -7.56 15.24
CA THR A 30 51.33 -7.22 14.15
C THR A 30 51.93 -7.58 12.79
N ALA A 31 51.19 -8.29 11.93
CA ALA A 31 51.71 -8.71 10.61
C ALA A 31 51.72 -7.55 9.59
N VAL A 32 50.60 -6.83 9.44
CA VAL A 32 50.46 -5.65 8.59
C VAL A 32 49.96 -4.50 9.46
N ARG A 33 50.74 -3.41 9.54
CA ARG A 33 50.39 -2.22 10.33
C ARG A 33 50.50 -0.97 9.47
N TYR A 34 49.43 -0.20 9.43
CA TYR A 34 49.37 1.14 8.89
C TYR A 34 49.00 2.12 10.00
N ASN A 35 49.79 3.19 10.15
CA ASN A 35 49.56 4.22 11.14
C ASN A 35 49.65 5.61 10.47
N ASN A 36 48.59 6.40 10.55
CA ASN A 36 48.54 7.72 9.91
C ASN A 36 49.14 8.86 10.77
N GLY A 37 49.68 8.56 11.95
CA GLY A 37 50.42 9.51 12.80
C GLY A 37 49.58 10.64 13.39
N SER A 38 48.25 10.48 13.44
CA SER A 38 47.27 11.53 13.77
C SER A 38 47.24 12.71 12.77
N ASN A 39 47.72 12.50 11.54
CA ASN A 39 47.53 13.49 10.46
C ASN A 39 46.04 13.65 10.13
N THR A 40 45.65 14.87 9.77
CA THR A 40 44.30 15.21 9.31
C THR A 40 44.19 15.30 7.78
N VAL A 41 45.29 15.02 7.06
CA VAL A 41 45.40 15.14 5.60
C VAL A 41 46.35 14.05 5.07
N GLY A 42 45.80 13.06 4.40
CA GLY A 42 46.48 11.87 3.87
C GLY A 42 45.56 11.08 2.93
N THR A 43 46.15 10.34 1.99
CA THR A 43 45.39 9.46 1.07
C THR A 43 46.09 8.11 0.94
N GLY A 44 45.39 7.08 0.45
CA GLY A 44 46.03 5.80 0.15
C GLY A 44 45.08 4.61 0.22
N THR A 45 45.66 3.41 0.21
CA THR A 45 44.91 2.15 0.24
C THR A 45 45.65 1.10 1.08
N VAL A 46 44.88 0.30 1.81
CA VAL A 46 45.38 -0.91 2.47
C VAL A 46 44.60 -2.09 1.93
N CYS A 47 45.19 -2.82 0.98
CA CYS A 47 44.58 -3.95 0.31
C CYS A 47 45.30 -5.24 0.70
N VAL A 48 44.59 -6.13 1.40
CA VAL A 48 45.09 -7.45 1.81
C VAL A 48 44.17 -8.51 1.24
N SER A 49 44.68 -9.41 0.39
CA SER A 49 43.85 -10.39 -0.30
C SER A 49 44.45 -11.80 -0.27
N SER A 50 43.60 -12.82 -0.22
CA SER A 50 43.99 -14.23 -0.37
C SER A 50 45.21 -14.64 0.48
N SER A 51 45.35 -14.09 1.68
CA SER A 51 46.54 -14.23 2.53
C SER A 51 46.20 -14.92 3.85
N THR A 52 47.18 -15.62 4.43
CA THR A 52 47.03 -16.39 5.67
C THR A 52 47.90 -15.80 6.77
N PHE A 53 47.33 -15.62 7.96
CA PHE A 53 47.99 -15.13 9.16
C PHE A 53 47.85 -16.16 10.29
N THR A 54 48.96 -16.59 10.87
CA THR A 54 48.94 -17.60 11.93
C THR A 54 49.83 -17.24 13.11
N GLY A 55 49.28 -17.24 14.33
CA GLY A 55 50.04 -17.08 15.58
C GLY A 55 50.35 -15.63 15.98
N TYR A 56 49.91 -14.63 15.21
CA TYR A 56 50.19 -13.22 15.47
C TYR A 56 49.31 -12.65 16.58
N GLY A 57 49.76 -11.56 17.20
CA GLY A 57 48.87 -10.73 18.01
C GLY A 57 47.79 -10.13 17.12
N ARG A 58 48.20 -9.36 16.10
CA ARG A 58 47.29 -8.75 15.13
C ARG A 58 47.64 -9.12 13.70
N GLY A 59 46.63 -9.34 12.87
CA GLY A 59 46.82 -9.64 11.46
C GLY A 59 47.02 -8.34 10.69
N VAL A 60 45.94 -7.58 10.54
CA VAL A 60 45.95 -6.27 9.89
C VAL A 60 45.48 -5.22 10.90
N GLN A 61 46.28 -4.16 11.05
CA GLN A 61 46.00 -3.04 11.92
C GLN A 61 46.11 -1.73 11.13
N VAL A 62 45.03 -0.96 11.09
CA VAL A 62 44.95 0.40 10.56
C VAL A 62 44.58 1.30 11.74
N GLU A 63 45.40 2.28 12.06
CA GLU A 63 45.21 3.13 13.23
C GLU A 63 45.48 4.62 12.98
N GLN A 64 44.87 5.46 13.82
CA GLN A 64 44.98 6.92 13.80
C GLN A 64 44.57 7.57 12.48
N ASN A 65 43.67 6.92 11.74
CA ASN A 65 43.23 7.34 10.43
C ASN A 65 42.05 8.32 10.57
N GLY A 66 42.28 9.61 10.31
CA GLY A 66 41.24 10.65 10.38
C GLY A 66 40.32 10.66 9.16
N ASP A 67 39.94 11.85 8.68
CA ASP A 67 39.11 12.14 7.48
C ASP A 67 39.72 11.71 6.12
N ASP A 68 40.81 10.97 6.18
CA ASP A 68 41.68 10.72 5.05
C ASP A 68 41.09 9.65 4.11
N ALA A 69 41.35 9.79 2.81
CA ALA A 69 40.82 8.93 1.74
C ALA A 69 41.45 7.52 1.74
N VAL A 70 41.79 6.98 2.90
CA VAL A 70 42.36 5.65 3.04
C VAL A 70 41.23 4.62 3.02
N ASN A 71 41.20 3.84 1.94
CA ASN A 71 40.29 2.72 1.79
C ASN A 71 41.00 1.43 2.22
N THR A 72 40.39 0.67 3.12
CA THR A 72 40.90 -0.63 3.55
C THR A 72 40.05 -1.74 2.96
N THR A 73 40.68 -2.70 2.29
CA THR A 73 40.04 -3.91 1.77
C THR A 73 40.78 -5.14 2.28
N VAL A 74 40.07 -6.05 2.93
CA VAL A 74 40.56 -7.35 3.37
C VAL A 74 39.65 -8.42 2.77
N ALA A 75 40.16 -9.18 1.80
CA ALA A 75 39.34 -10.09 1.00
C ALA A 75 39.92 -11.51 0.95
N GLY A 76 39.11 -12.54 1.20
CA GLY A 76 39.55 -13.94 1.06
C GLY A 76 40.72 -14.35 1.96
N CYS A 77 40.91 -13.66 3.10
CA CYS A 77 42.04 -13.91 3.99
C CYS A 77 41.67 -14.89 5.11
N THR A 78 42.65 -15.62 5.64
CA THR A 78 42.48 -16.54 6.76
C THR A 78 43.31 -16.08 7.95
N PHE A 79 42.67 -15.91 9.11
CA PHE A 79 43.29 -15.54 10.37
C PHE A 79 43.13 -16.68 11.37
N SER A 80 44.24 -17.30 11.77
CA SER A 80 44.26 -18.48 12.63
C SER A 80 45.14 -18.26 13.86
N LYS A 81 44.73 -18.75 15.03
CA LYS A 81 45.58 -18.73 16.25
C LYS A 81 46.07 -17.34 16.62
N MET A 82 45.22 -16.33 16.40
CA MET A 82 45.56 -14.95 16.73
C MET A 82 45.43 -14.72 18.25
N SER A 83 46.36 -13.96 18.85
CA SER A 83 46.42 -13.75 20.30
C SER A 83 45.90 -12.38 20.77
N LEU A 84 45.66 -11.44 19.85
CA LEU A 84 44.97 -10.16 20.05
C LEU A 84 43.99 -9.97 18.86
N ARG A 85 43.81 -8.77 18.30
CA ARG A 85 42.78 -8.50 17.27
C ARG A 85 43.21 -8.99 15.87
N PRO A 86 42.54 -9.99 15.25
CA PRO A 86 42.82 -10.41 13.88
C PRO A 86 42.80 -9.24 12.90
N LEU A 87 41.75 -8.42 12.99
CA LEU A 87 41.55 -7.24 12.17
C LEU A 87 41.13 -6.05 13.03
N GLU A 88 41.89 -4.96 12.94
CA GLU A 88 41.62 -3.71 13.66
C GLU A 88 41.71 -2.54 12.68
N LEU A 89 40.58 -1.89 12.41
CA LEU A 89 40.43 -0.81 11.43
C LEU A 89 39.84 0.44 12.11
N ASN A 90 40.72 1.32 12.57
CA ASN A 90 40.33 2.54 13.28
C ASN A 90 40.37 3.74 12.33
N GLY A 91 39.21 4.14 11.82
CA GLY A 91 38.98 5.28 10.94
C GLY A 91 39.24 5.05 9.45
N GLY A 92 39.18 6.11 8.64
CA GLY A 92 39.23 6.08 7.17
C GLY A 92 37.86 6.06 6.49
N ARG A 93 37.83 6.31 5.18
CA ARG A 93 36.58 6.47 4.41
C ARG A 93 35.80 5.16 4.21
N GLN A 94 36.50 4.09 3.87
CA GLN A 94 35.89 2.79 3.57
C GLN A 94 36.66 1.64 4.23
N ALA A 95 35.93 0.66 4.76
CA ALA A 95 36.47 -0.60 5.24
C ALA A 95 35.63 -1.77 4.68
N SER A 96 36.27 -2.62 3.88
CA SER A 96 35.65 -3.80 3.29
C SER A 96 36.31 -5.07 3.84
N VAL A 97 35.53 -5.98 4.41
CA VAL A 97 35.97 -7.29 4.88
C VAL A 97 35.07 -8.35 4.26
N THR A 98 35.61 -9.08 3.29
CA THR A 98 34.80 -9.97 2.45
C THR A 98 35.42 -11.36 2.33
N GLY A 99 34.60 -12.41 2.42
CA GLY A 99 35.05 -13.79 2.18
C GLY A 99 36.16 -14.28 3.10
N CYS A 100 36.38 -13.66 4.27
CA CYS A 100 37.47 -14.01 5.17
C CYS A 100 37.09 -15.11 6.15
N THR A 101 38.07 -15.89 6.60
CA THR A 101 37.92 -16.93 7.61
C THR A 101 38.65 -16.55 8.88
N PHE A 102 37.93 -16.58 10.00
CA PHE A 102 38.41 -16.25 11.34
C PHE A 102 38.31 -17.50 12.22
N ASN A 103 39.44 -18.10 12.61
CA ASN A 103 39.45 -19.37 13.34
C ASN A 103 40.53 -19.52 14.43
N ASP A 104 40.31 -20.50 15.31
CA ASP A 104 41.25 -20.96 16.34
C ASP A 104 41.79 -19.87 17.30
N PHE A 105 40.99 -18.88 17.71
CA PHE A 105 41.52 -17.85 18.63
C PHE A 105 41.75 -18.41 20.05
N ALA A 106 42.57 -17.72 20.85
CA ALA A 106 42.80 -18.10 22.24
C ALA A 106 41.77 -17.44 23.16
N ALA A 107 41.27 -18.16 24.17
CA ALA A 107 40.39 -17.57 25.18
C ALA A 107 41.11 -16.42 25.93
N GLY A 108 40.47 -15.25 26.03
CA GLY A 108 40.80 -14.25 27.06
C GLY A 108 41.58 -12.99 26.68
N GLN A 109 41.76 -12.58 25.41
CA GLN A 109 42.26 -11.23 25.06
C GLN A 109 41.62 -10.60 23.81
N HIS A 110 40.33 -10.81 23.58
CA HIS A 110 39.64 -10.31 22.37
C HIS A 110 38.29 -9.71 22.73
N ASN A 111 38.12 -8.40 22.54
CA ASN A 111 36.78 -7.80 22.58
C ASN A 111 36.00 -8.13 21.29
N GLY A 112 36.70 -8.45 20.19
CA GLY A 112 36.14 -9.09 18.98
C GLY A 112 37.18 -9.45 17.92
N ALA A 113 36.78 -10.25 16.93
CA ALA A 113 37.65 -10.73 15.84
C ALA A 113 37.89 -9.66 14.75
N VAL A 114 36.84 -8.94 14.38
CA VAL A 114 36.91 -7.77 13.50
C VAL A 114 36.51 -6.54 14.31
N MET A 115 37.37 -5.52 14.33
CA MET A 115 37.10 -4.28 15.04
C MET A 115 37.17 -3.11 14.07
N ILE A 116 36.10 -2.33 13.99
CA ILE A 116 35.98 -1.18 13.09
C ILE A 116 35.45 0.03 13.89
N PHE A 117 36.22 1.11 13.98
CA PHE A 117 35.84 2.29 14.76
C PHE A 117 35.83 3.58 13.95
N ASP A 118 34.87 4.45 14.30
CA ASP A 118 34.75 5.85 13.85
C ASP A 118 35.11 6.87 14.95
N THR A 119 35.82 6.45 16.00
CA THR A 119 36.02 7.24 17.24
C THR A 119 37.00 8.41 17.13
N TYR A 120 37.65 8.63 15.98
CA TYR A 120 38.75 9.60 15.85
C TYR A 120 38.54 10.74 14.84
N SER A 121 37.40 10.85 14.14
CA SER A 121 37.25 11.96 13.19
C SER A 121 36.92 13.27 13.92
N ALA A 122 37.79 14.28 13.76
CA ALA A 122 37.62 15.64 14.27
C ALA A 122 36.55 16.44 13.49
N THR A 123 35.71 15.76 12.71
CA THR A 123 35.15 16.22 11.43
C THR A 123 33.95 15.35 11.05
N GLY A 124 33.04 15.88 10.22
CA GLY A 124 31.65 15.37 10.05
C GLY A 124 31.42 14.24 9.03
N GLN A 125 32.43 13.51 8.53
CA GLN A 125 32.23 12.44 7.54
C GLN A 125 32.00 11.07 8.19
N THR A 126 31.09 10.25 7.63
CA THR A 126 30.76 8.90 8.11
C THR A 126 31.55 7.82 7.37
N GLN A 127 32.14 6.86 8.10
CA GLN A 127 32.78 5.68 7.51
C GLN A 127 31.76 4.72 6.88
N THR A 128 32.08 4.18 5.69
CA THR A 128 31.29 3.11 5.05
C THR A 128 31.96 1.76 5.24
N VAL A 129 31.19 0.76 5.64
CA VAL A 129 31.66 -0.59 5.97
C VAL A 129 30.93 -1.64 5.15
N THR A 130 31.67 -2.55 4.52
CA THR A 130 31.14 -3.72 3.84
C THR A 130 31.62 -4.98 4.56
N LEU A 131 30.69 -5.82 5.01
CA LEU A 131 30.94 -7.07 5.73
C LEU A 131 30.12 -8.19 5.09
N THR A 132 30.72 -8.99 4.23
CA THR A 132 29.99 -10.04 3.48
C THR A 132 30.79 -11.34 3.34
N GLY A 133 30.10 -12.49 3.38
CA GLY A 133 30.67 -13.81 3.10
C GLY A 133 31.73 -14.29 4.08
N ASN A 134 31.86 -13.68 5.26
CA ASN A 134 32.87 -14.06 6.24
C ASN A 134 32.44 -15.31 7.02
N THR A 135 33.40 -16.12 7.43
CA THR A 135 33.16 -17.34 8.21
C THR A 135 33.87 -17.24 9.56
N PHE A 136 33.13 -17.45 10.65
CA PHE A 136 33.64 -17.43 12.01
C PHE A 136 33.50 -18.82 12.65
N THR A 137 34.60 -19.52 12.91
CA THR A 137 34.61 -20.87 13.53
C THR A 137 35.51 -20.88 14.76
N TYR A 138 35.20 -21.70 15.78
CA TYR A 138 35.96 -21.62 17.04
C TYR A 138 35.95 -22.87 17.93
N GLY A 139 37.13 -23.40 18.30
CA GLY A 139 37.28 -24.70 18.98
C GLY A 139 37.02 -24.81 20.50
N ASP A 140 37.17 -23.74 21.31
CA ASP A 140 36.91 -23.74 22.78
C ASP A 140 35.96 -22.58 23.17
N THR A 141 35.12 -22.74 24.21
CA THR A 141 34.10 -21.74 24.61
C THR A 141 34.70 -20.34 24.79
N ALA A 142 34.34 -19.42 23.90
CA ALA A 142 34.93 -18.08 23.82
C ALA A 142 33.87 -16.98 23.95
N ASP A 143 34.10 -16.09 24.92
CA ASP A 143 33.29 -14.90 25.17
C ASP A 143 33.72 -13.75 24.23
N ILE A 144 33.66 -13.99 22.91
CA ILE A 144 34.21 -13.08 21.89
C ILE A 144 33.15 -12.79 20.82
N TYR A 145 32.85 -11.52 20.58
CA TYR A 145 31.99 -11.12 19.47
C TYR A 145 32.74 -11.22 18.12
N PRO A 146 32.11 -11.70 17.04
CA PRO A 146 32.73 -11.79 15.72
C PRO A 146 33.13 -10.41 15.21
N VAL A 147 32.32 -9.38 15.47
CA VAL A 147 32.51 -8.03 14.95
C VAL A 147 32.14 -6.99 16.01
N LEU A 148 32.99 -5.99 16.19
CA LEU A 148 32.75 -4.76 16.95
C LEU A 148 32.77 -3.57 15.99
N ILE A 149 31.70 -2.78 15.98
CA ILE A 149 31.58 -1.62 15.08
C ILE A 149 31.10 -0.38 15.85
N GLY A 150 31.62 0.80 15.48
CA GLY A 150 31.05 2.08 15.89
C GLY A 150 29.65 2.30 15.32
N ALA A 151 28.66 2.62 16.14
CA ALA A 151 27.28 2.80 15.72
C ALA A 151 27.06 3.89 14.65
N GLY A 152 27.94 4.90 14.62
CA GLY A 152 27.92 6.02 13.67
C GLY A 152 28.29 5.69 12.22
N THR A 153 28.41 4.41 11.87
CA THR A 153 28.92 3.92 10.58
C THR A 153 27.79 3.60 9.59
N LYS A 154 28.06 3.64 8.29
CA LYS A 154 27.21 3.07 7.22
C LYS A 154 27.61 1.62 6.97
N ILE A 155 26.95 0.67 7.63
CA ILE A 155 27.25 -0.76 7.60
C ILE A 155 26.36 -1.40 6.53
N ASN A 156 26.95 -2.04 5.52
CA ASN A 156 26.23 -2.75 4.45
C ASN A 156 25.13 -1.94 3.74
N GLU A 157 25.25 -0.60 3.74
CA GLU A 157 24.31 0.31 3.09
C GLU A 157 24.08 -0.09 1.61
N GLY A 158 22.81 -0.31 1.26
CA GLY A 158 22.38 -0.57 -0.11
C GLY A 158 22.67 -1.97 -0.66
N LEU A 159 23.04 -2.96 0.17
CA LEU A 159 23.38 -4.31 -0.33
C LEU A 159 22.17 -5.22 -0.59
N GLY A 160 20.99 -4.94 -0.04
CA GLY A 160 19.69 -5.52 -0.42
C GLY A 160 19.48 -7.03 -0.19
N ALA A 161 20.52 -7.81 0.04
CA ALA A 161 20.50 -9.26 0.30
C ALA A 161 21.32 -9.61 1.55
N ASP A 162 21.00 -10.77 2.16
CA ASP A 162 21.77 -11.31 3.30
C ASP A 162 23.25 -11.34 2.93
N ALA A 163 24.07 -10.71 3.77
CA ALA A 163 25.49 -10.60 3.55
C ALA A 163 26.23 -11.96 3.59
N GLY A 164 25.57 -13.05 3.99
CA GLY A 164 26.09 -14.42 3.91
C GLY A 164 27.24 -14.67 4.88
N ASN A 165 27.32 -13.90 5.98
CA ASN A 165 28.28 -14.18 7.04
C ASN A 165 27.80 -15.42 7.83
N THR A 166 28.70 -16.34 8.13
CA THR A 166 28.36 -17.66 8.70
C THR A 166 29.15 -17.97 9.96
N PHE A 167 28.55 -18.80 10.82
CA PHE A 167 29.17 -19.30 12.04
C PHE A 167 29.36 -20.81 11.97
N GLY A 168 30.52 -21.29 12.44
CA GLY A 168 30.75 -22.70 12.73
C GLY A 168 29.80 -23.20 13.82
N ALA A 169 29.53 -24.51 13.81
CA ALA A 169 28.66 -25.16 14.81
C ALA A 169 29.17 -24.99 16.25
N ASP A 170 30.46 -24.72 16.41
CA ASP A 170 31.19 -24.56 17.66
C ASP A 170 31.15 -23.12 18.21
N TYR A 171 30.72 -22.12 17.42
CA TYR A 171 30.66 -20.73 17.86
C TYR A 171 29.46 -20.49 18.81
N PRO A 172 29.63 -19.99 20.05
CA PRO A 172 28.51 -19.84 20.99
C PRO A 172 27.46 -18.82 20.54
N GLU A 173 26.19 -19.20 20.55
CA GLU A 173 25.06 -18.34 20.14
C GLU A 173 24.99 -17.00 20.90
N ALA A 174 25.36 -17.01 22.19
CA ALA A 174 25.38 -15.82 23.05
C ALA A 174 26.32 -14.70 22.55
N TYR A 175 27.21 -15.00 21.60
CA TYR A 175 28.19 -14.06 21.05
C TYR A 175 28.07 -13.89 19.53
N ARG A 176 27.06 -14.46 18.86
CA ARG A 176 26.84 -14.31 17.40
C ARG A 176 26.18 -12.97 17.05
N TYR A 177 26.82 -11.87 17.44
CA TYR A 177 26.30 -10.52 17.29
C TYR A 177 27.36 -9.56 16.74
N ILE A 178 26.92 -8.56 15.98
CA ILE A 178 27.71 -7.36 15.74
C ILE A 178 27.53 -6.46 16.97
N ALA A 179 28.54 -6.38 17.83
CA ALA A 179 28.49 -5.51 19.00
C ALA A 179 28.68 -4.05 18.57
N LEU A 180 27.63 -3.26 18.75
CA LEU A 180 27.63 -1.83 18.48
C LEU A 180 28.21 -1.09 19.68
N THR A 181 29.11 -0.17 19.37
CA THR A 181 29.84 0.62 20.36
C THR A 181 29.75 2.10 20.01
N CYS A 182 29.78 2.97 21.03
CA CYS A 182 29.66 4.42 20.87
C CYS A 182 28.29 4.87 20.31
N GLY A 183 27.92 6.15 20.47
CA GLY A 183 26.67 6.70 19.91
C GLY A 183 26.78 7.08 18.43
N VAL A 184 25.66 7.50 17.84
CA VAL A 184 25.61 8.10 16.50
C VAL A 184 25.81 9.62 16.64
N GLY A 185 27.02 10.07 16.28
CA GLY A 185 27.45 11.46 16.44
C GLY A 185 27.98 11.80 17.84
N TYR A 186 28.45 13.03 18.00
CA TYR A 186 29.03 13.53 19.26
C TYR A 186 28.82 15.03 19.43
N LEU A 187 28.09 15.44 20.48
CA LEU A 187 27.77 16.84 20.80
C LEU A 187 27.23 17.63 19.57
N GLU A 188 28.05 18.51 19.01
CA GLU A 188 27.76 19.41 17.87
C GLU A 188 28.06 18.78 16.49
N ARG A 189 28.50 17.53 16.45
CA ARG A 189 28.86 16.83 15.21
C ARG A 189 27.79 15.82 14.80
N HIS A 190 27.05 16.20 13.78
CA HIS A 190 25.98 15.41 13.18
C HIS A 190 26.58 14.30 12.33
N ARG A 191 25.98 13.11 12.42
CA ARG A 191 26.34 11.98 11.58
C ARG A 191 25.10 11.31 11.01
N SER A 192 25.22 10.82 9.79
CA SER A 192 24.22 9.94 9.18
C SER A 192 24.78 8.53 9.13
N ALA A 193 24.24 7.65 9.97
CA ALA A 193 24.58 6.24 10.05
C ALA A 193 23.51 5.39 9.34
N VAL A 194 23.93 4.22 8.84
CA VAL A 194 23.03 3.24 8.24
C VAL A 194 23.39 1.86 8.78
N TRP A 195 22.40 1.11 9.26
CA TRP A 195 22.56 -0.29 9.62
C TRP A 195 21.84 -1.13 8.58
N GLY A 196 22.60 -1.72 7.67
CA GLY A 196 22.14 -2.64 6.62
C GLY A 196 22.15 -4.10 7.07
N ASP A 197 21.62 -4.99 6.23
CA ASP A 197 21.61 -6.43 6.52
C ASP A 197 23.02 -7.02 6.43
N ALA A 198 23.52 -7.53 7.55
CA ALA A 198 24.82 -8.18 7.66
C ALA A 198 24.72 -9.71 7.87
N GLY A 199 23.52 -10.29 7.85
CA GLY A 199 23.30 -11.70 8.19
C GLY A 199 23.64 -12.03 9.65
N ILE A 200 23.91 -11.02 10.49
CA ILE A 200 24.26 -11.14 11.91
C ILE A 200 23.47 -10.06 12.66
N PRO A 201 22.73 -10.40 13.74
CA PRO A 201 22.03 -9.40 14.54
C PRO A 201 22.98 -8.38 15.19
N TYR A 202 22.55 -7.12 15.24
CA TYR A 202 23.25 -6.05 15.97
C TYR A 202 22.94 -6.15 17.46
N LEU A 203 23.91 -5.87 18.33
CA LEU A 203 23.73 -5.86 19.78
C LEU A 203 24.22 -4.54 20.38
N LEU A 204 23.35 -3.88 21.15
CA LEU A 204 23.75 -2.77 22.01
C LEU A 204 24.36 -3.35 23.29
N THR A 205 25.62 -3.03 23.58
CA THR A 205 26.32 -3.43 24.81
C THR A 205 26.30 -2.32 25.87
N GLY A 206 25.28 -1.46 25.82
CA GLY A 206 25.13 -0.24 26.62
C GLY A 206 24.20 0.78 25.94
N GLU A 207 23.97 1.92 26.60
CA GLU A 207 23.17 3.02 26.03
C GLU A 207 23.84 3.59 24.78
N LEU A 208 23.12 3.53 23.66
CA LEU A 208 23.53 4.07 22.37
C LEU A 208 22.71 5.31 22.08
N VAL A 209 23.38 6.47 22.02
CA VAL A 209 22.70 7.77 21.83
C VAL A 209 22.81 8.22 20.38
N ILE A 210 21.68 8.52 19.73
CA ILE A 210 21.60 9.31 18.50
C ILE A 210 21.55 10.79 18.90
N THR A 211 22.63 11.53 18.69
CA THR A 211 22.77 12.89 19.21
C THR A 211 21.91 13.90 18.47
N GLY A 212 21.42 14.92 19.16
CA GLY A 212 20.76 16.08 18.59
C GLY A 212 20.66 17.20 19.62
N THR A 213 20.93 18.44 19.21
CA THR A 213 20.88 19.63 20.07
C THR A 213 19.72 20.55 19.71
N ASP A 214 19.42 20.70 18.41
CA ASP A 214 18.31 21.50 17.86
C ASP A 214 17.88 20.97 16.48
N GLU A 215 16.91 21.61 15.83
CA GLU A 215 16.39 21.18 14.51
C GLU A 215 17.41 21.19 13.37
N SER A 216 18.39 22.10 13.42
CA SER A 216 19.44 22.20 12.41
C SER A 216 20.63 21.29 12.71
N ASN A 217 20.66 20.71 13.92
CA ASN A 217 21.82 20.05 14.48
C ASN A 217 21.45 18.68 15.07
N GLN A 218 21.31 17.69 14.18
CA GLN A 218 20.93 16.33 14.55
C GLN A 218 21.68 15.26 13.76
N SER A 219 22.08 14.21 14.47
CA SER A 219 22.47 12.95 13.84
C SER A 219 21.24 12.17 13.40
N SER A 220 21.41 11.35 12.37
CA SER A 220 20.41 10.42 11.86
C SER A 220 20.93 8.99 11.86
N LEU A 221 20.04 8.06 12.19
CA LEU A 221 20.25 6.63 11.99
C LEU A 221 19.14 6.08 11.10
N ALA A 222 19.51 5.48 9.98
CA ALA A 222 18.61 4.66 9.17
C ALA A 222 18.89 3.16 9.39
N ILE A 223 17.85 2.35 9.47
CA ILE A 223 17.95 0.89 9.56
C ILE A 223 17.21 0.30 8.36
N GLU A 224 17.90 -0.54 7.59
CA GLU A 224 17.36 -1.14 6.36
C GLU A 224 16.52 -2.39 6.63
N PRO A 225 15.63 -2.80 5.69
CA PRO A 225 14.79 -3.98 5.84
C PRO A 225 15.55 -5.27 6.20
N GLY A 226 14.94 -6.10 7.04
CA GLY A 226 15.46 -7.42 7.45
C GLY A 226 16.46 -7.39 8.61
N VAL A 227 16.86 -6.19 9.06
CA VAL A 227 17.83 -6.05 10.14
C VAL A 227 17.22 -6.43 11.50
N THR A 228 17.98 -7.19 12.29
CA THR A 228 17.67 -7.48 13.70
C THR A 228 18.58 -6.69 14.64
N VAL A 229 18.00 -5.97 15.59
CA VAL A 229 18.67 -5.18 16.62
C VAL A 229 18.28 -5.68 18.01
N CYS A 230 19.26 -6.17 18.75
CA CYS A 230 19.14 -6.55 20.15
C CYS A 230 19.43 -5.35 21.05
N LEU A 231 18.41 -4.89 21.79
CA LEU A 231 18.51 -3.80 22.75
C LEU A 231 18.98 -4.36 24.10
N GLY A 232 20.29 -4.50 24.23
CA GLY A 232 20.93 -4.82 25.51
C GLY A 232 21.47 -6.21 25.68
N ASP A 233 22.50 -6.28 26.51
CA ASP A 233 23.19 -7.51 26.89
C ASP A 233 22.67 -8.08 28.23
N GLY A 234 21.78 -7.35 28.90
CA GLY A 234 21.20 -7.70 30.18
C GLY A 234 21.85 -6.99 31.36
N THR A 235 22.71 -5.99 31.13
CA THR A 235 23.42 -5.24 32.18
C THR A 235 23.26 -3.73 32.04
N GLY A 236 22.64 -3.08 33.04
CA GLY A 236 22.52 -1.61 33.05
C GLY A 236 21.41 -1.06 32.14
N ALA A 237 21.58 0.18 31.68
CA ALA A 237 20.63 0.87 30.80
C ALA A 237 21.06 0.69 29.33
N ASP A 238 20.44 -0.27 28.64
CA ASP A 238 20.82 -0.67 27.28
C ASP A 238 19.85 -0.14 26.22
N ASN A 239 19.57 1.16 26.30
CA ASN A 239 18.57 1.79 25.44
C ASN A 239 19.18 2.29 24.14
N LEU A 240 18.36 2.27 23.08
CA LEU A 240 18.60 3.11 21.90
C LEU A 240 18.01 4.48 22.18
N SER A 241 18.84 5.39 22.68
CA SER A 241 18.44 6.72 23.10
C SER A 241 18.42 7.70 21.92
N VAL A 242 17.24 8.21 21.56
CA VAL A 242 17.03 9.07 20.39
C VAL A 242 16.86 10.52 20.81
N ARG A 243 17.79 11.38 20.40
CA ARG A 243 17.65 12.86 20.45
C ARG A 243 17.58 13.48 19.06
N GLY A 244 18.32 12.92 18.11
CA GLY A 244 18.25 13.26 16.69
C GLY A 244 17.11 12.53 15.97
N THR A 245 17.39 11.96 14.81
CA THR A 245 16.40 11.26 13.97
C THR A 245 16.68 9.75 13.89
N LEU A 246 15.63 8.94 14.03
CA LEU A 246 15.65 7.50 13.80
C LEU A 246 14.64 7.14 12.71
N THR A 247 15.10 6.41 11.69
CA THR A 247 14.26 5.89 10.61
C THR A 247 14.52 4.40 10.44
N ALA A 248 13.53 3.56 10.70
CA ALA A 248 13.60 2.13 10.48
C ALA A 248 12.39 1.73 9.62
N GLU A 249 12.62 1.52 8.33
CA GLU A 249 11.55 1.21 7.38
C GLU A 249 11.79 -0.17 6.79
N GLY A 250 11.18 -1.18 7.41
CA GLY A 250 11.15 -2.55 6.89
C GLY A 250 10.10 -2.74 5.80
N THR A 251 9.97 -3.96 5.33
CA THR A 251 8.88 -4.38 4.43
C THR A 251 8.12 -5.56 5.05
N ALA A 252 6.96 -5.91 4.48
CA ALA A 252 6.21 -7.09 4.93
C ALA A 252 7.04 -8.38 4.89
N ASP A 253 7.86 -8.56 3.86
CA ASP A 253 8.72 -9.75 3.68
C ASP A 253 10.01 -9.69 4.52
N LYS A 254 10.49 -8.48 4.83
CA LYS A 254 11.73 -8.23 5.57
C LYS A 254 11.50 -7.20 6.68
N PRO A 255 10.75 -7.56 7.73
CA PRO A 255 10.52 -6.66 8.84
C PRO A 255 11.81 -6.38 9.60
N ILE A 256 11.93 -5.17 10.17
CA ILE A 256 13.03 -4.83 11.08
C ILE A 256 12.65 -5.31 12.47
N THR A 257 13.52 -6.07 13.13
CA THR A 257 13.21 -6.65 14.45
C THR A 257 14.04 -5.99 15.54
N PHE A 258 13.37 -5.35 16.51
CA PHE A 258 13.95 -4.92 17.77
C PHE A 258 13.61 -5.94 18.85
N THR A 259 14.62 -6.55 19.47
CA THR A 259 14.39 -7.61 20.45
C THR A 259 15.42 -7.63 21.58
N LYS A 260 15.26 -8.56 22.51
CA LYS A 260 16.24 -8.84 23.57
C LYS A 260 17.32 -9.79 23.09
N LYS A 261 18.51 -9.70 23.69
CA LYS A 261 19.54 -10.73 23.49
C LYS A 261 19.07 -12.09 24.03
N THR A 262 19.49 -13.17 23.36
CA THR A 262 19.21 -14.54 23.81
C THR A 262 19.72 -14.75 25.24
N GLY A 263 18.90 -15.37 26.09
CA GLY A 263 19.22 -15.61 27.50
C GLY A 263 18.90 -14.44 28.46
N VAL A 264 18.56 -13.26 27.93
CA VAL A 264 18.12 -12.12 28.75
C VAL A 264 16.60 -12.17 28.96
N THR A 265 16.11 -11.75 30.13
CA THR A 265 14.67 -11.71 30.44
C THR A 265 13.92 -10.70 29.57
N TYR A 266 14.42 -9.46 29.50
CA TYR A 266 13.89 -8.38 28.70
C TYR A 266 15.03 -7.51 28.16
N GLY A 267 14.86 -6.96 26.97
CA GLY A 267 15.75 -5.95 26.41
C GLY A 267 15.42 -4.55 26.93
N GLY A 268 16.29 -3.59 26.65
CA GLY A 268 16.02 -2.17 26.81
C GLY A 268 14.91 -1.69 25.87
N GLU A 269 14.94 -0.41 25.53
CA GLU A 269 13.88 0.22 24.74
C GLU A 269 14.42 1.30 23.79
N ILE A 270 13.61 1.68 22.81
CA ILE A 270 13.82 2.90 22.03
C ILE A 270 13.38 4.05 22.94
N TYR A 271 14.35 4.80 23.46
CA TYR A 271 14.14 5.76 24.53
C TYR A 271 14.32 7.20 24.04
N ALA A 272 13.43 8.09 24.47
CA ALA A 272 13.62 9.53 24.29
C ALA A 272 13.02 10.29 25.47
N GLY A 273 13.81 10.48 26.54
CA GLY A 273 13.42 11.24 27.74
C GLY A 273 14.10 12.60 27.93
N SER A 274 14.78 13.09 26.89
CA SER A 274 15.31 14.46 26.82
C SER A 274 14.86 15.05 25.48
N ASN A 275 14.40 16.31 25.43
CA ASN A 275 13.74 16.96 24.28
C ASN A 275 14.16 16.37 22.93
N LEU A 276 13.34 15.45 22.40
CA LEU A 276 13.50 14.84 21.08
C LEU A 276 13.51 15.96 20.04
N LYS A 277 14.62 16.17 19.34
CA LYS A 277 14.73 17.26 18.35
C LYS A 277 14.31 16.79 16.96
N GLY A 278 14.54 15.51 16.65
CA GLY A 278 14.19 14.93 15.35
C GLY A 278 12.88 14.16 15.34
N SER A 279 12.81 13.19 14.42
CA SER A 279 11.64 12.31 14.28
C SER A 279 12.02 10.85 14.54
N ILE A 280 11.04 10.07 14.98
CA ILE A 280 11.12 8.61 15.07
C ILE A 280 10.10 8.06 14.09
N VAL A 281 10.58 7.39 13.05
CA VAL A 281 9.76 6.77 12.00
C VAL A 281 10.06 5.28 11.96
N LEU A 282 9.05 4.46 12.29
CA LEU A 282 9.14 3.01 12.29
C LEU A 282 8.05 2.43 11.40
N LYS A 283 8.43 1.67 10.37
CA LYS A 283 7.49 0.99 9.46
C LYS A 283 7.84 -0.50 9.34
N HIS A 284 6.84 -1.37 9.41
CA HIS A 284 7.01 -2.83 9.36
C HIS A 284 8.06 -3.34 10.38
N CYS A 285 8.02 -2.79 11.60
CA CYS A 285 8.92 -3.17 12.67
C CYS A 285 8.27 -4.15 13.65
N VAL A 286 9.03 -5.11 14.15
CA VAL A 286 8.63 -6.03 15.23
C VAL A 286 9.43 -5.67 16.48
N MET A 287 8.74 -5.37 17.57
CA MET A 287 9.32 -5.12 18.89
C MET A 287 8.90 -6.26 19.83
N ASP A 288 9.84 -7.13 20.19
CA ASP A 288 9.55 -8.36 20.93
C ASP A 288 10.46 -8.54 22.15
N GLY A 289 9.85 -8.63 23.34
CA GLY A 289 10.57 -8.95 24.57
C GLY A 289 11.32 -7.76 25.17
N LEU A 290 10.84 -6.54 24.94
CA LEU A 290 11.49 -5.29 25.38
C LEU A 290 10.85 -4.75 26.67
N PHE A 291 11.50 -3.81 27.35
CA PHE A 291 10.95 -3.22 28.57
C PHE A 291 9.60 -2.51 28.31
N ARG A 292 9.54 -1.58 27.34
CA ARG A 292 8.30 -0.96 26.82
C ARG A 292 8.16 -1.04 25.30
N GLY A 293 9.20 -1.54 24.60
CA GLY A 293 9.36 -1.33 23.16
C GLY A 293 9.83 0.08 22.87
N ILE A 294 8.94 1.06 23.09
CA ILE A 294 9.22 2.50 22.92
C ILE A 294 8.84 3.25 24.20
N ASN A 295 9.73 4.15 24.62
CA ASN A 295 9.57 5.01 25.78
C ASN A 295 9.98 6.45 25.46
N ILE A 296 9.04 7.21 24.91
CA ILE A 296 9.23 8.63 24.61
C ILE A 296 8.44 9.43 25.63
N THR A 297 9.12 10.14 26.54
CA THR A 297 8.47 10.80 27.71
C THR A 297 8.45 12.32 27.62
N THR A 298 9.23 12.93 26.72
CA THR A 298 9.29 14.39 26.56
C THR A 298 9.04 14.79 25.10
N PRO A 299 7.91 15.46 24.78
CA PRO A 299 7.71 16.03 23.45
C PRO A 299 8.72 17.16 23.23
N GLY A 300 9.49 17.13 22.15
CA GLY A 300 10.47 18.18 21.84
C GLY A 300 9.82 19.54 21.59
N ASP A 301 10.61 20.61 21.74
CA ASP A 301 10.12 22.00 21.70
C ASP A 301 9.61 22.44 20.31
N THR A 302 10.03 21.78 19.22
CA THR A 302 9.61 22.09 17.84
C THR A 302 9.70 20.83 16.95
N GLY A 303 8.78 20.68 15.98
CA GLY A 303 8.88 19.73 14.84
C GLY A 303 8.81 18.21 15.06
N SER A 304 9.02 17.69 16.28
CA SER A 304 9.16 16.24 16.50
C SER A 304 7.91 15.42 16.14
N ARG A 305 8.07 14.43 15.25
CA ARG A 305 7.05 13.48 14.82
C ARG A 305 7.41 12.06 15.27
N VAL A 306 6.41 11.35 15.79
CA VAL A 306 6.50 9.92 16.08
C VAL A 306 5.52 9.20 15.17
N LEU A 307 6.04 8.37 14.26
CA LEU A 307 5.27 7.57 13.31
C LEU A 307 5.56 6.08 13.51
N LEU A 308 4.51 5.31 13.78
CA LEU A 308 4.53 3.86 13.69
C LEU A 308 3.52 3.43 12.62
N GLU A 309 3.95 2.58 11.68
CA GLU A 309 3.08 2.05 10.63
C GLU A 309 3.33 0.55 10.41
N ASN A 310 2.28 -0.27 10.42
CA ASN A 310 2.37 -1.73 10.24
C ASN A 310 3.35 -2.40 11.23
N CYS A 311 3.48 -1.85 12.45
CA CYS A 311 4.40 -2.36 13.48
C CYS A 311 3.70 -3.35 14.42
N THR A 312 4.45 -4.35 14.89
CA THR A 312 3.98 -5.31 15.91
C THR A 312 4.78 -5.14 17.20
N VAL A 313 4.11 -4.99 18.33
CA VAL A 313 4.73 -4.90 19.66
C VAL A 313 4.13 -5.96 20.56
N ARG A 314 4.99 -6.82 21.13
CA ARG A 314 4.56 -7.92 21.99
C ARG A 314 5.58 -8.25 23.07
N ASN A 315 5.13 -8.99 24.07
CA ASN A 315 5.95 -9.47 25.19
C ASN A 315 6.70 -8.34 25.93
N THR A 316 6.10 -7.15 26.05
CA THR A 316 6.70 -6.05 26.82
C THR A 316 6.43 -6.17 28.31
N GLN A 317 7.34 -5.66 29.15
CA GLN A 317 7.16 -5.62 30.61
C GLN A 317 6.19 -4.52 31.06
N HIS A 318 6.16 -3.42 30.32
CA HIS A 318 5.38 -2.22 30.61
C HIS A 318 4.66 -1.69 29.37
N PRO A 319 3.65 -0.80 29.55
CA PRO A 319 2.98 -0.13 28.44
C PRO A 319 3.96 0.67 27.59
N MET A 320 3.73 0.68 26.28
CA MET A 320 4.45 1.56 25.36
C MET A 320 4.13 3.02 25.70
N ILE A 321 5.11 3.92 25.58
CA ILE A 321 4.89 5.36 25.76
C ILE A 321 5.29 6.11 24.49
N LEU A 322 4.31 6.81 23.89
CA LEU A 322 4.49 7.66 22.71
C LEU A 322 4.17 9.13 23.05
N ALA A 323 5.21 9.91 23.32
CA ALA A 323 5.11 11.37 23.39
C ALA A 323 5.76 12.00 22.16
N GLY A 324 5.14 13.03 21.60
CA GLY A 324 5.66 13.78 20.46
C GLY A 324 4.79 14.99 20.21
N ARG A 325 5.24 15.92 19.37
CA ARG A 325 4.37 17.04 18.96
C ARG A 325 3.20 16.52 18.11
N THR A 326 3.49 15.57 17.24
CA THR A 326 2.49 14.77 16.50
C THR A 326 2.81 13.29 16.66
N VAL A 327 1.80 12.49 17.00
CA VAL A 327 1.90 11.02 17.12
C VAL A 327 0.91 10.38 16.15
N LEU A 328 1.41 9.48 15.30
CA LEU A 328 0.58 8.62 14.45
C LEU A 328 0.99 7.16 14.64
N ALA A 329 0.06 6.34 15.09
CA ALA A 329 0.18 4.88 15.08
C ALA A 329 -0.87 4.31 14.12
N LYS A 330 -0.42 3.68 13.03
CA LYS A 330 -1.29 3.19 11.96
C LYS A 330 -1.09 1.69 11.74
N ASN A 331 -2.18 0.93 11.65
CA ASN A 331 -2.18 -0.51 11.37
C ASN A 331 -1.22 -1.31 12.28
N CYS A 332 -1.06 -0.89 13.53
CA CYS A 332 -0.14 -1.52 14.47
C CYS A 332 -0.85 -2.59 15.31
N THR A 333 -0.15 -3.67 15.63
CA THR A 333 -0.60 -4.69 16.58
C THR A 333 0.19 -4.54 17.88
N ILE A 334 -0.48 -4.24 18.99
CA ILE A 334 0.12 -4.06 20.31
C ILE A 334 -0.52 -5.07 21.27
N THR A 335 0.23 -6.09 21.65
CA THR A 335 -0.25 -7.15 22.55
C THR A 335 0.50 -7.09 23.87
N GLY A 336 -0.24 -6.97 24.98
CA GLY A 336 0.32 -6.98 26.32
C GLY A 336 -0.21 -5.88 27.22
N LYS A 337 0.59 -4.82 27.42
CA LYS A 337 0.38 -3.83 28.49
C LYS A 337 -0.27 -2.52 28.02
N GLY A 338 -0.69 -2.43 26.77
CA GLY A 338 -1.37 -1.25 26.22
C GLY A 338 -0.41 -0.13 25.80
N LEU A 339 -1.01 1.02 25.49
CA LEU A 339 -0.38 2.20 24.91
C LEU A 339 -0.70 3.44 25.75
N GLN A 340 0.34 4.17 26.12
CA GLN A 340 0.24 5.51 26.68
C GLN A 340 0.71 6.52 25.65
N ALA A 341 -0.04 7.59 25.44
CA ALA A 341 0.35 8.66 24.54
C ALA A 341 0.10 10.04 25.15
N GLY A 342 0.99 10.99 24.85
CA GLY A 342 0.92 12.36 25.35
C GLY A 342 1.97 12.69 26.41
N GLY A 343 1.62 13.51 27.42
CA GLY A 343 2.50 13.77 28.57
C GLY A 343 3.25 15.11 28.61
N GLY A 344 2.87 16.12 27.82
CA GLY A 344 3.46 17.47 27.91
C GLY A 344 2.58 18.59 27.36
N GLN A 345 2.91 19.87 27.65
CA GLN A 345 2.12 21.05 27.26
C GLN A 345 2.07 21.33 25.75
N TYR A 346 2.79 20.54 24.93
CA TYR A 346 3.08 20.84 23.53
C TYR A 346 2.64 19.74 22.55
N VAL A 347 1.80 18.78 22.96
CA VAL A 347 1.28 17.74 22.05
C VAL A 347 0.11 18.31 21.23
N ASP A 348 0.31 18.47 19.92
CA ASP A 348 -0.69 19.03 19.02
C ASP A 348 -1.73 17.98 18.60
N SER A 349 -1.30 16.77 18.21
CA SER A 349 -2.22 15.73 17.78
C SER A 349 -1.73 14.31 18.08
N ILE A 350 -2.68 13.44 18.43
CA ILE A 350 -2.50 11.99 18.53
C ILE A 350 -3.55 11.32 17.64
N ALA A 351 -3.09 10.53 16.68
CA ALA A 351 -3.91 9.70 15.81
C ALA A 351 -3.52 8.22 15.95
N ILE A 352 -4.52 7.36 16.17
CA ILE A 352 -4.36 5.90 16.22
C ILE A 352 -5.38 5.31 15.25
N GLU A 353 -4.92 4.66 14.20
CA GLU A 353 -5.77 4.25 13.08
C GLU A 353 -5.52 2.78 12.71
N GLY A 354 -6.56 1.96 12.59
CA GLY A 354 -6.41 0.56 12.17
C GLY A 354 -5.63 -0.32 13.17
N CYS A 355 -5.42 0.14 14.41
CA CYS A 355 -4.58 -0.57 15.37
C CYS A 355 -5.37 -1.61 16.17
N SER A 356 -4.76 -2.77 16.41
CA SER A 356 -5.24 -3.79 17.34
C SER A 356 -4.42 -3.76 18.62
N ILE A 357 -5.05 -3.41 19.74
CA ILE A 357 -4.43 -3.22 21.05
C ILE A 357 -5.12 -4.18 22.03
N THR A 358 -4.45 -5.27 22.37
CA THR A 358 -5.05 -6.36 23.16
C THR A 358 -4.21 -6.68 24.38
N ALA A 359 -4.86 -7.02 25.49
CA ALA A 359 -4.15 -7.44 26.69
C ALA A 359 -3.59 -8.86 26.55
N SER A 360 -2.44 -9.14 27.17
CA SER A 360 -1.94 -10.51 27.35
C SER A 360 -1.26 -10.69 28.71
N GLY A 361 -1.52 -11.81 29.39
CA GLY A 361 -1.04 -12.09 30.76
C GLY A 361 -1.92 -11.44 31.83
N GLU A 362 -1.42 -11.29 33.07
CA GLU A 362 -2.14 -10.56 34.12
C GLU A 362 -2.31 -9.09 33.68
N GLY A 363 -3.52 -8.77 33.19
CA GLY A 363 -3.88 -7.50 32.58
C GLY A 363 -3.69 -6.37 33.58
N SER A 364 -2.75 -5.47 33.31
CA SER A 364 -2.45 -4.34 34.20
C SER A 364 -2.62 -3.02 33.45
N GLY A 365 -3.63 -2.24 33.80
CA GLY A 365 -3.78 -0.84 33.39
C GLY A 365 -4.77 -0.62 32.25
N ASP A 366 -4.57 0.49 31.53
CA ASP A 366 -5.42 0.94 30.44
C ASP A 366 -4.96 0.37 29.09
N GLY A 367 -5.88 0.18 28.15
CA GLY A 367 -5.57 -0.20 26.77
C GLY A 367 -4.92 0.94 26.00
N VAL A 368 -5.60 2.08 25.94
CA VAL A 368 -5.10 3.34 25.39
C VAL A 368 -5.31 4.43 26.41
N ASN A 369 -4.23 5.03 26.90
CA ASN A 369 -4.27 6.17 27.82
C ASN A 369 -3.64 7.40 27.17
N ILE A 370 -4.46 8.42 26.91
CA ILE A 370 -4.06 9.66 26.29
C ILE A 370 -4.14 10.79 27.29
N THR A 371 -3.04 11.54 27.46
CA THR A 371 -2.98 12.67 28.40
C THR A 371 -2.47 13.96 27.76
N ASN A 372 -2.90 15.13 28.27
CA ASN A 372 -2.30 16.44 27.95
C ASN A 372 -2.14 16.74 26.45
N THR A 373 -3.19 16.52 25.66
CA THR A 373 -3.16 16.64 24.18
C THR A 373 -4.15 17.69 23.70
N LYS A 374 -3.96 18.30 22.52
CA LYS A 374 -4.93 19.23 21.90
C LYS A 374 -5.95 18.56 20.99
N SER A 375 -5.55 17.56 20.20
CA SER A 375 -6.44 16.85 19.27
C SER A 375 -6.21 15.34 19.33
N VAL A 376 -7.28 14.55 19.38
CA VAL A 376 -7.24 13.09 19.51
C VAL A 376 -8.15 12.44 18.46
N THR A 377 -7.64 11.44 17.75
CA THR A 377 -8.43 10.66 16.79
C THR A 377 -8.08 9.17 16.90
N LEU A 378 -9.09 8.33 17.13
CA LEU A 378 -9.00 6.88 17.08
C LEU A 378 -9.95 6.41 15.97
N LYS A 379 -9.46 5.66 14.98
CA LYS A 379 -10.28 5.13 13.87
C LYS A 379 -10.01 3.67 13.60
N ASN A 380 -11.05 2.87 13.36
CA ASN A 380 -10.90 1.47 12.94
C ASN A 380 -10.04 0.65 13.92
N CYS A 381 -10.08 0.94 15.22
CA CYS A 381 -9.22 0.30 16.21
C CYS A 381 -9.96 -0.78 16.99
N LEU A 382 -9.23 -1.84 17.36
CA LEU A 382 -9.67 -2.83 18.35
C LEU A 382 -8.91 -2.61 19.66
N ILE A 383 -9.61 -2.43 20.78
CA ILE A 383 -9.03 -2.29 22.12
C ILE A 383 -9.73 -3.26 23.08
N ALA A 384 -9.03 -4.28 23.57
CA ALA A 384 -9.70 -5.31 24.38
C ALA A 384 -8.86 -5.97 25.48
N GLY A 385 -9.55 -6.36 26.56
CA GLY A 385 -9.03 -7.25 27.62
C GLY A 385 -8.32 -6.57 28.79
N PHE A 386 -8.38 -5.24 28.92
CA PHE A 386 -7.64 -4.49 29.94
C PHE A 386 -8.38 -4.40 31.27
N SER A 387 -7.67 -4.51 32.40
CA SER A 387 -8.30 -4.52 33.73
C SER A 387 -8.81 -3.15 34.21
N ASN A 388 -8.31 -2.05 33.64
CA ASN A 388 -8.82 -0.70 33.88
C ASN A 388 -9.57 -0.19 32.64
N CYS A 389 -9.21 0.95 32.04
CA CYS A 389 -9.96 1.50 30.92
C CYS A 389 -9.54 0.86 29.59
N GLY A 390 -10.46 0.60 28.67
CA GLY A 390 -10.13 0.34 27.27
C GLY A 390 -9.49 1.60 26.68
N ILE A 391 -10.21 2.72 26.71
CA ILE A 391 -9.71 4.04 26.30
C ILE A 391 -9.87 5.01 27.47
N ALA A 392 -8.79 5.67 27.87
CA ALA A 392 -8.79 6.79 28.80
C ALA A 392 -8.23 8.04 28.10
N ILE A 393 -8.98 9.14 28.10
CA ILE A 393 -8.54 10.44 27.59
C ILE A 393 -8.65 11.45 28.72
N VAL A 394 -7.51 11.85 29.28
CA VAL A 394 -7.44 12.65 30.51
C VAL A 394 -6.71 13.97 30.24
N ASN A 395 -7.19 15.07 30.83
CA ASN A 395 -6.60 16.41 30.73
C ASN A 395 -6.37 16.84 29.27
N ASN A 396 -7.37 16.61 28.42
CA ASN A 396 -7.34 17.10 27.05
C ASN A 396 -7.56 18.62 27.03
N ASN A 397 -6.66 19.35 26.36
CA ASN A 397 -6.53 20.81 26.42
C ASN A 397 -7.23 21.55 25.27
N TYR A 398 -8.08 20.88 24.49
CA TYR A 398 -8.82 21.56 23.41
C TYR A 398 -9.74 22.66 23.98
N GLN A 399 -9.75 23.81 23.31
CA GLN A 399 -10.46 25.01 23.79
C GLN A 399 -11.73 25.30 22.96
N THR A 400 -11.84 24.74 21.77
CA THR A 400 -12.94 24.95 20.82
C THR A 400 -13.18 23.67 20.01
N LEU A 401 -14.37 23.51 19.40
CA LEU A 401 -14.61 22.41 18.45
C LEU A 401 -13.61 22.41 17.28
N ALA A 402 -13.17 23.60 16.85
CA ALA A 402 -12.15 23.78 15.81
C ALA A 402 -10.75 23.30 16.22
N ALA A 403 -10.46 23.23 17.53
CA ALA A 403 -9.23 22.66 18.06
C ALA A 403 -9.24 21.12 18.06
N GLY A 404 -10.38 20.50 17.70
CA GLY A 404 -10.56 19.08 17.51
C GLY A 404 -10.92 18.36 18.81
N ALA A 405 -12.21 18.27 19.12
CA ALA A 405 -12.67 17.35 20.17
C ALA A 405 -12.27 15.91 19.82
N PRO A 406 -12.00 15.03 20.80
CA PRO A 406 -11.64 13.65 20.53
C PRO A 406 -12.66 12.95 19.63
N LEU A 407 -12.18 12.24 18.61
CA LEU A 407 -13.00 11.38 17.76
C LEU A 407 -12.62 9.92 17.97
N ILE A 408 -13.60 9.06 18.20
CA ILE A 408 -13.51 7.59 18.21
C ILE A 408 -14.49 7.09 17.15
N GLU A 409 -14.00 6.61 16.02
CA GLU A 409 -14.83 6.23 14.87
C GLU A 409 -14.54 4.78 14.43
N ASN A 410 -15.59 3.99 14.20
CA ASN A 410 -15.47 2.59 13.81
C ASN A 410 -14.54 1.79 14.74
N CYS A 411 -14.56 2.01 16.05
CA CYS A 411 -13.69 1.28 16.99
C CYS A 411 -14.47 0.17 17.71
N THR A 412 -13.79 -0.91 18.09
CA THR A 412 -14.32 -1.90 19.04
C THR A 412 -13.56 -1.83 20.36
N VAL A 413 -14.26 -1.56 21.46
CA VAL A 413 -13.72 -1.49 22.82
C VAL A 413 -14.40 -2.53 23.70
N ALA A 414 -13.73 -3.66 23.93
CA ALA A 414 -14.38 -4.85 24.50
C ALA A 414 -13.68 -5.44 25.72
N SER A 415 -14.45 -5.99 26.65
CA SER A 415 -13.92 -6.83 27.74
C SER A 415 -12.89 -6.13 28.65
N ASN A 416 -13.10 -4.85 28.95
CA ASN A 416 -12.23 -4.07 29.84
C ASN A 416 -12.90 -3.79 31.21
N GLY A 417 -12.15 -3.27 32.17
CA GLY A 417 -12.72 -2.71 33.41
C GLY A 417 -13.72 -1.59 33.09
N TYR A 418 -13.25 -0.50 32.50
CA TYR A 418 -14.06 0.58 31.94
C TYR A 418 -13.97 0.59 30.43
N GLY A 419 -15.05 0.87 29.70
CA GLY A 419 -15.00 0.97 28.24
C GLY A 419 -14.19 2.17 27.76
N VAL A 420 -14.79 3.35 27.85
CA VAL A 420 -14.16 4.64 27.53
C VAL A 420 -14.29 5.53 28.77
N VAL A 421 -13.26 6.31 29.08
CA VAL A 421 -13.23 7.28 30.18
C VAL A 421 -12.68 8.60 29.66
N PHE A 422 -13.31 9.72 30.05
CA PHE A 422 -12.89 11.06 29.65
C PHE A 422 -12.86 12.01 30.85
N ALA A 423 -11.73 12.68 31.07
CA ALA A 423 -11.56 13.69 32.13
C ALA A 423 -10.92 14.97 31.58
N ARG A 424 -11.33 16.14 32.08
CA ARG A 424 -10.87 17.46 31.60
C ARG A 424 -10.55 18.43 32.73
N ASP A 425 -9.67 19.39 32.44
CA ASP A 425 -9.27 20.46 33.38
C ASP A 425 -10.00 21.81 33.13
N SER A 426 -10.88 21.93 32.13
CA SER A 426 -11.50 23.22 31.71
C SER A 426 -13.03 23.27 31.73
N SER A 427 -13.59 24.49 31.77
CA SER A 427 -15.02 24.80 31.89
C SER A 427 -15.78 24.85 30.55
N SER A 428 -15.34 24.13 29.52
CA SER A 428 -16.01 24.08 28.20
C SER A 428 -17.22 23.12 28.22
N ASP A 429 -18.09 23.08 27.21
CA ASP A 429 -19.33 22.24 27.25
C ASP A 429 -19.28 20.99 26.34
N TYR A 430 -18.08 20.56 25.93
CA TYR A 430 -17.93 19.52 24.91
C TYR A 430 -17.29 18.23 25.50
N GLY A 431 -17.72 17.06 25.01
CA GLY A 431 -17.20 15.73 25.33
C GLY A 431 -16.43 15.10 24.15
N ALA A 432 -16.32 13.77 24.12
CA ALA A 432 -15.76 13.03 22.97
C ALA A 432 -16.85 12.67 21.95
N PHE A 433 -16.50 12.68 20.66
CA PHE A 433 -17.35 12.15 19.59
C PHE A 433 -17.04 10.67 19.39
N ILE A 434 -18.05 9.81 19.57
CA ILE A 434 -17.96 8.40 19.24
C ILE A 434 -18.89 8.17 18.05
N ARG A 435 -18.47 7.43 17.01
CA ARG A 435 -19.28 7.10 15.82
C ARG A 435 -19.06 5.65 15.39
N ASN A 436 -20.11 4.95 14.95
CA ASN A 436 -20.04 3.60 14.36
C ASN A 436 -19.23 2.58 15.19
N SER A 437 -19.11 2.77 16.50
CA SER A 437 -18.20 2.01 17.35
C SER A 437 -18.97 1.02 18.24
N ILE A 438 -18.35 -0.09 18.62
CA ILE A 438 -18.90 -1.04 19.59
C ILE A 438 -18.15 -0.88 20.91
N VAL A 439 -18.88 -0.67 22.00
CA VAL A 439 -18.32 -0.69 23.36
C VAL A 439 -19.10 -1.73 24.18
N ALA A 440 -18.49 -2.87 24.49
CA ALA A 440 -19.22 -4.02 25.00
C ALA A 440 -18.44 -4.87 26.03
N GLY A 441 -19.17 -5.54 26.92
CA GLY A 441 -18.57 -6.48 27.88
C GLY A 441 -17.63 -5.85 28.92
N ASN A 442 -17.76 -4.54 29.18
CA ASN A 442 -16.96 -3.83 30.19
C ASN A 442 -17.67 -3.82 31.55
N THR A 443 -16.94 -3.81 32.68
CA THR A 443 -17.55 -3.84 34.03
C THR A 443 -18.20 -2.51 34.43
N GLY A 444 -17.73 -1.40 33.87
CA GLY A 444 -18.35 -0.08 33.98
C GLY A 444 -18.21 0.69 32.67
N LEU A 445 -19.05 1.70 32.49
CA LEU A 445 -18.95 2.61 31.37
C LEU A 445 -19.26 4.04 31.79
N ASP A 446 -18.30 4.93 31.56
CA ASP A 446 -18.44 6.37 31.69
C ASP A 446 -18.46 7.00 30.29
N LEU A 447 -19.66 7.20 29.75
CA LEU A 447 -19.82 8.12 28.63
C LEU A 447 -19.95 9.51 29.22
N ALA A 448 -18.85 10.27 29.17
CA ALA A 448 -18.85 11.70 29.48
C ALA A 448 -19.78 12.47 28.52
N ASN A 449 -21.07 12.43 28.84
CA ASN A 449 -22.09 13.30 28.24
C ASN A 449 -22.88 14.06 29.30
N GLN A 450 -22.42 14.04 30.56
CA GLN A 450 -22.62 15.19 31.42
C GLN A 450 -21.61 16.27 31.02
N VAL A 451 -22.15 17.39 30.53
CA VAL A 451 -21.46 18.68 30.63
C VAL A 451 -21.21 18.88 32.12
N TYR A 452 -19.99 18.61 32.58
CA TYR A 452 -19.61 18.89 33.96
C TYR A 452 -19.63 20.41 34.13
N GLU A 453 -20.69 20.92 34.75
CA GLU A 453 -20.66 22.23 35.38
C GLU A 453 -19.56 22.23 36.44
N SER A 454 -18.78 23.31 36.46
CA SER A 454 -17.53 23.47 37.21
C SER A 454 -17.41 22.70 38.54
N GLY A 455 -16.36 21.88 38.67
CA GLY A 455 -15.79 21.51 39.99
C GLY A 455 -15.96 20.07 40.50
N GLY A 456 -16.40 19.10 39.68
CA GLY A 456 -16.50 17.69 40.09
C GLY A 456 -15.31 16.80 39.68
N PHE A 457 -14.89 15.89 40.55
CA PHE A 457 -13.96 14.78 40.23
C PHE A 457 -14.70 13.60 39.59
N THR A 458 -13.96 12.73 38.88
CA THR A 458 -14.37 11.46 38.25
C THR A 458 -15.41 10.68 39.07
N GLU A 459 -16.59 10.36 38.50
CA GLU A 459 -17.53 9.40 39.11
C GLU A 459 -17.79 8.21 38.18
N TYR A 460 -17.69 7.01 38.74
CA TYR A 460 -17.82 5.73 38.05
C TYR A 460 -19.27 5.24 38.06
N ALA A 461 -19.80 4.82 36.91
CA ALA A 461 -21.11 4.17 36.84
C ALA A 461 -20.96 2.68 36.46
N ASP A 462 -21.50 1.81 37.31
CA ASP A 462 -21.60 0.36 37.09
C ASP A 462 -22.78 0.04 36.17
N PHE A 463 -22.54 -0.69 35.08
CA PHE A 463 -23.59 -1.20 34.21
C PHE A 463 -23.37 -2.69 33.94
N GLU A 464 -24.09 -3.52 34.67
CA GLU A 464 -24.14 -4.95 34.44
C GLU A 464 -24.73 -5.26 33.05
N SER A 465 -23.92 -5.88 32.20
CA SER A 465 -24.29 -6.67 31.01
C SER A 465 -25.09 -5.97 29.90
N GLY A 466 -24.37 -5.62 28.82
CA GLY A 466 -24.88 -5.65 27.45
C GLY A 466 -25.72 -4.46 27.00
N SER A 467 -25.08 -3.34 26.67
CA SER A 467 -25.59 -2.28 25.80
C SER A 467 -24.46 -1.29 25.52
N ILE A 468 -24.25 -0.83 24.26
CA ILE A 468 -24.05 0.59 23.87
C ILE A 468 -24.16 0.80 22.35
N ALA A 469 -25.23 1.56 22.02
CA ALA A 469 -25.85 2.09 20.82
C ALA A 469 -25.05 3.15 20.08
N TYR A 470 -25.73 4.05 19.30
CA TYR A 470 -25.41 4.71 18.00
C TYR A 470 -23.95 4.82 17.60
N SER A 471 -23.01 4.66 18.49
CA SER A 471 -22.82 5.47 19.74
C SER A 471 -24.01 5.79 20.75
N LEU A 472 -24.12 5.22 21.98
CA LEU A 472 -25.35 5.25 22.86
C LEU A 472 -25.51 6.53 23.68
N ILE A 473 -26.77 6.83 24.09
CA ILE A 473 -27.19 7.32 25.45
C ILE A 473 -28.57 6.75 25.88
N GLY A 474 -28.71 6.41 27.18
CA GLY A 474 -29.94 6.17 27.98
C GLY A 474 -29.64 5.19 29.15
N ASP A 475 -29.94 5.45 30.44
CA ASP A 475 -31.22 5.91 31.02
C ASP A 475 -31.07 6.70 32.36
N ASP A 476 -31.65 7.90 32.44
CA ASP A 476 -32.29 8.43 33.66
C ASP A 476 -33.64 9.14 33.36
N GLY A 477 -34.22 8.91 32.17
CA GLY A 477 -35.52 9.47 31.83
C GLY A 477 -35.64 11.01 31.82
N ASN A 478 -34.55 11.79 31.85
CA ASN A 478 -34.63 13.25 31.82
C ASN A 478 -34.22 13.86 30.48
N ALA A 479 -35.15 14.63 29.90
CA ALA A 479 -34.94 15.41 28.70
C ALA A 479 -33.97 16.58 28.95
N LEU A 480 -32.98 16.76 28.07
CA LEU A 480 -32.20 18.00 27.99
C LEU A 480 -32.35 18.64 26.60
N PRO A 481 -32.61 19.95 26.52
CA PRO A 481 -32.88 20.64 25.25
C PRO A 481 -31.57 21.03 24.57
N PHE A 482 -31.40 20.69 23.29
CA PHE A 482 -30.33 21.25 22.47
C PHE A 482 -30.82 21.57 21.06
N SER A 483 -30.41 22.74 20.56
CA SER A 483 -30.72 23.25 19.23
C SER A 483 -29.67 22.84 18.19
N LEU A 484 -30.14 22.67 16.96
CA LEU A 484 -29.35 22.41 15.74
C LEU A 484 -28.33 23.53 15.47
N ASN A 485 -27.09 23.14 15.17
CA ASN A 485 -26.20 23.83 14.24
C ASN A 485 -25.29 22.77 13.59
N ASP A 486 -25.19 22.81 12.27
CA ASP A 486 -24.18 22.06 11.53
C ASP A 486 -22.80 22.71 11.78
N TYR A 487 -21.77 21.91 12.06
CA TYR A 487 -20.40 22.42 12.11
C TYR A 487 -19.52 21.66 11.13
N GLU A 488 -18.94 22.38 10.17
CA GLU A 488 -17.91 21.86 9.28
C GLU A 488 -16.56 21.93 10.02
N HIS A 489 -16.01 20.76 10.36
CA HIS A 489 -14.69 20.66 10.94
C HIS A 489 -13.63 20.53 9.83
N PRO A 490 -12.54 21.31 9.86
CA PRO A 490 -11.55 21.37 8.76
C PRO A 490 -10.96 20.03 8.33
N SER A 491 -10.89 19.05 9.25
CA SER A 491 -10.37 17.70 8.99
C SER A 491 -11.37 16.57 9.22
N LEU A 492 -12.56 16.85 9.76
CA LEU A 492 -13.56 15.83 10.12
C LEU A 492 -14.89 16.00 9.36
N GLY A 493 -14.99 17.02 8.49
CA GLY A 493 -16.18 17.31 7.70
C GLY A 493 -17.37 17.74 8.55
N LYS A 494 -18.57 17.50 8.02
CA LYS A 494 -19.83 17.97 8.61
C LYS A 494 -20.22 17.16 9.85
N ILE A 495 -20.01 17.72 11.04
CA ILE A 495 -20.36 17.11 12.32
C ILE A 495 -21.79 17.51 12.68
N ARG A 496 -22.65 16.50 12.94
CA ARG A 496 -24.06 16.67 13.32
C ARG A 496 -24.28 16.26 14.77
N ARG A 497 -25.03 17.08 15.52
CA ARG A 497 -25.50 16.76 16.87
C ARG A 497 -26.89 16.10 16.79
N ILE A 498 -27.07 14.94 17.40
CA ILE A 498 -28.38 14.23 17.41
C ILE A 498 -29.21 14.75 18.60
N ALA A 499 -30.45 15.19 18.33
CA ALA A 499 -31.40 15.61 19.36
C ALA A 499 -32.05 14.41 20.07
N ALA A 500 -32.41 14.59 21.34
CA ALA A 500 -32.93 13.52 22.20
C ALA A 500 -34.26 12.90 21.74
N GLU A 501 -34.90 13.51 20.75
CA GLU A 501 -36.26 13.20 20.28
C GLU A 501 -36.24 12.45 18.94
N SER A 502 -35.05 12.29 18.34
CA SER A 502 -34.83 11.69 17.01
C SER A 502 -34.19 10.29 17.07
N TYR A 503 -34.28 9.61 18.22
CA TYR A 503 -33.57 8.36 18.49
C TYR A 503 -34.23 7.10 17.86
N SER A 504 -33.91 6.75 16.61
CA SER A 504 -34.34 5.50 15.93
C SER A 504 -33.24 4.46 15.56
N GLY A 505 -31.97 4.64 15.94
CA GLY A 505 -30.82 3.85 15.48
C GLY A 505 -29.98 3.15 16.57
N ARG A 506 -30.58 2.86 17.73
CA ARG A 506 -29.92 2.10 18.81
C ARG A 506 -29.99 0.59 18.56
N VAL A 507 -28.84 -0.08 18.53
CA VAL A 507 -28.75 -1.54 18.63
C VAL A 507 -28.72 -1.94 20.11
N VAL A 508 -29.59 -2.86 20.51
CA VAL A 508 -29.64 -3.41 21.89
C VAL A 508 -29.40 -4.91 21.82
N GLY A 509 -28.51 -5.41 22.67
CA GLY A 509 -28.21 -6.84 22.78
C GLY A 509 -26.72 -7.14 22.76
N ASP A 510 -26.41 -8.43 22.74
CA ASP A 510 -25.06 -8.95 22.54
C ASP A 510 -24.57 -8.59 21.12
N PRO A 511 -23.38 -7.97 20.95
CA PRO A 511 -22.77 -7.77 19.63
C PRO A 511 -22.49 -9.07 18.88
N LEU A 512 -22.57 -10.22 19.55
CA LEU A 512 -22.31 -11.55 18.99
C LEU A 512 -20.92 -11.60 18.36
N PHE A 513 -19.89 -11.25 19.13
CA PHE A 513 -18.52 -11.43 18.67
C PHE A 513 -18.20 -12.90 18.42
N ALA A 514 -17.31 -13.11 17.47
CA ALA A 514 -16.72 -14.40 17.13
C ALA A 514 -16.11 -15.10 18.35
N ASP A 515 -15.05 -14.48 18.89
CA ASP A 515 -14.25 -14.98 20.01
C ASP A 515 -13.51 -13.80 20.69
N ALA A 516 -14.28 -12.96 21.39
CA ALA A 516 -13.74 -11.79 22.08
C ALA A 516 -12.66 -12.13 23.13
N ALA A 517 -12.71 -13.35 23.71
CA ALA A 517 -11.74 -13.80 24.71
C ALA A 517 -10.33 -13.96 24.13
N ASN A 518 -10.24 -14.31 22.84
CA ASN A 518 -8.99 -14.43 22.10
C ASN A 518 -8.72 -13.23 21.18
N GLY A 519 -9.49 -12.15 21.32
CA GLY A 519 -9.32 -10.92 20.56
C GLY A 519 -9.99 -10.90 19.19
N ASP A 520 -10.72 -11.95 18.78
CA ASP A 520 -11.51 -11.91 17.55
C ASP A 520 -12.86 -11.25 17.81
N CYS A 521 -12.91 -9.95 17.54
CA CYS A 521 -14.10 -9.12 17.71
C CYS A 521 -14.84 -8.86 16.40
N HIS A 522 -14.64 -9.67 15.37
CA HIS A 522 -15.56 -9.67 14.23
C HIS A 522 -16.95 -10.08 14.72
N VAL A 523 -17.98 -9.48 14.14
CA VAL A 523 -19.38 -9.75 14.51
C VAL A 523 -19.89 -10.95 13.73
N LYS A 524 -20.55 -11.90 14.40
CA LYS A 524 -21.04 -13.14 13.76
C LYS A 524 -21.97 -12.87 12.60
N SER A 525 -21.84 -13.62 11.52
CA SER A 525 -22.73 -13.51 10.36
C SER A 525 -23.10 -14.85 9.75
N ALA A 526 -24.40 -15.09 9.58
CA ALA A 526 -24.90 -16.21 8.80
C ALA A 526 -24.60 -16.09 7.29
N ALA A 527 -24.13 -14.94 6.82
CA ALA A 527 -23.71 -14.70 5.43
C ALA A 527 -22.19 -14.76 5.24
N GLY A 528 -21.44 -14.85 6.35
CA GLY A 528 -20.00 -15.01 6.34
C GLY A 528 -19.32 -13.89 7.12
N ARG A 529 -18.44 -14.29 8.02
CA ARG A 529 -17.53 -13.45 8.79
C ARG A 529 -16.08 -13.83 8.46
N TRP A 530 -15.19 -12.85 8.39
CA TRP A 530 -13.77 -13.12 8.19
C TRP A 530 -13.14 -13.66 9.49
N ASP A 531 -12.34 -14.73 9.38
CA ASP A 531 -11.62 -15.33 10.52
C ASP A 531 -10.11 -15.03 10.51
N GLY A 532 -9.65 -14.19 9.57
CA GLY A 532 -8.24 -13.93 9.30
C GLY A 532 -7.69 -14.69 8.09
N SER A 533 -8.43 -15.65 7.53
CA SER A 533 -8.00 -16.45 6.38
C SER A 533 -9.10 -16.81 5.39
N THR A 534 -10.32 -17.04 5.89
CA THR A 534 -11.47 -17.48 5.09
C THR A 534 -12.76 -16.85 5.60
N TRP A 535 -13.82 -16.97 4.80
CA TRP A 535 -15.17 -16.58 5.20
C TRP A 535 -15.87 -17.74 5.91
N VAL A 536 -16.13 -17.58 7.21
CA VAL A 536 -16.81 -18.56 8.05
C VAL A 536 -18.27 -18.18 8.22
N MET A 537 -19.17 -19.12 7.98
CA MET A 537 -20.61 -18.92 8.19
C MET A 537 -20.97 -19.23 9.65
N ASP A 538 -21.56 -18.26 10.34
CA ASP A 538 -22.06 -18.44 11.70
C ASP A 538 -23.51 -18.91 11.73
N ALA A 539 -23.95 -19.51 12.84
CA ALA A 539 -25.35 -19.91 13.01
C ALA A 539 -26.30 -18.71 13.27
N VAL A 540 -25.74 -17.53 13.55
CA VAL A 540 -26.48 -16.32 13.92
C VAL A 540 -25.89 -15.11 13.22
N THR A 541 -26.72 -14.10 12.98
CA THR A 541 -26.29 -12.79 12.46
C THR A 541 -26.33 -11.77 13.57
N SER A 542 -25.22 -11.06 13.75
CA SER A 542 -25.08 -9.99 14.74
C SER A 542 -26.05 -8.85 14.46
N PRO A 543 -26.66 -8.27 15.51
CA PRO A 543 -27.46 -7.07 15.36
C PRO A 543 -26.61 -5.82 15.05
N CYS A 544 -25.28 -5.93 15.10
CA CYS A 544 -24.34 -4.86 14.74
C CYS A 544 -24.04 -4.80 13.24
N ILE A 545 -24.54 -5.75 12.45
CA ILE A 545 -24.44 -5.73 10.99
C ILE A 545 -25.42 -4.70 10.43
N ASP A 546 -24.98 -3.88 9.46
CA ASP A 546 -25.75 -2.82 8.81
C ASP A 546 -26.35 -1.78 9.78
N ALA A 547 -25.69 -1.54 10.91
CA ALA A 547 -26.26 -0.77 12.02
C ALA A 547 -25.60 0.59 12.29
N GLY A 548 -24.53 0.94 11.59
CA GLY A 548 -23.84 2.22 11.73
C GLY A 548 -24.60 3.41 11.16
N ASP A 549 -24.04 4.60 11.14
CA ASP A 549 -24.74 5.81 10.67
C ASP A 549 -25.11 5.67 9.17
N PRO A 550 -26.39 5.83 8.77
CA PRO A 550 -26.83 5.73 7.36
C PRO A 550 -26.12 6.68 6.39
N ALA A 551 -25.51 7.76 6.89
CA ALA A 551 -24.72 8.70 6.09
C ALA A 551 -23.24 8.29 5.96
N SER A 552 -22.81 7.22 6.64
CA SER A 552 -21.45 6.70 6.53
C SER A 552 -21.28 5.89 5.25
N ALA A 553 -20.09 5.98 4.66
CA ALA A 553 -19.71 5.07 3.59
C ALA A 553 -19.59 3.64 4.14
N TYR A 554 -20.05 2.67 3.34
CA TYR A 554 -19.92 1.23 3.57
C TYR A 554 -19.25 0.54 2.37
N ALA A 555 -18.70 1.32 1.42
CA ALA A 555 -18.22 0.83 0.13
C ALA A 555 -17.08 -0.18 0.23
N ASN A 556 -16.34 -0.18 1.35
CA ASN A 556 -15.25 -1.13 1.57
C ASN A 556 -15.74 -2.47 2.16
N GLU A 557 -17.01 -2.57 2.56
CA GLU A 557 -17.55 -3.82 3.10
C GLU A 557 -17.82 -4.84 1.99
N PRO A 558 -17.46 -6.12 2.19
CA PRO A 558 -17.58 -7.13 1.16
C PRO A 558 -19.05 -7.51 0.91
N ALA A 559 -19.40 -7.71 -0.35
CA ALA A 559 -20.75 -8.13 -0.71
C ALA A 559 -21.07 -9.55 -0.16
N PRO A 560 -22.33 -9.80 0.25
CA PRO A 560 -23.41 -8.82 0.46
C PRO A 560 -23.12 -7.90 1.66
N ASN A 561 -23.34 -6.58 1.52
CA ASN A 561 -22.97 -5.56 2.52
C ASN A 561 -24.14 -4.64 2.95
N GLY A 562 -25.38 -5.05 2.65
CA GLY A 562 -26.62 -4.51 3.23
C GLY A 562 -26.95 -3.03 3.01
N GLY A 563 -26.07 -2.24 2.38
CA GLY A 563 -26.28 -0.82 2.09
C GLY A 563 -25.96 0.12 3.25
N ARG A 564 -25.35 -0.36 4.34
CA ARG A 564 -25.08 0.42 5.55
C ARG A 564 -23.89 -0.14 6.30
N VAL A 565 -23.07 0.73 6.91
CA VAL A 565 -21.84 0.29 7.57
C VAL A 565 -22.13 -0.58 8.80
N ASN A 566 -21.37 -1.65 8.98
CA ASN A 566 -21.32 -2.43 10.20
C ASN A 566 -20.73 -1.61 11.36
N LEU A 567 -21.15 -1.88 12.59
CA LEU A 567 -20.53 -1.26 13.76
C LEU A 567 -19.18 -1.92 14.10
N GLY A 568 -18.26 -1.14 14.67
CA GLY A 568 -17.01 -1.62 15.28
C GLY A 568 -15.77 -1.47 14.41
N GLY A 569 -14.65 -1.98 14.93
CA GLY A 569 -13.29 -1.98 14.35
C GLY A 569 -13.21 -2.37 12.87
N TYR A 570 -14.09 -3.27 12.45
CA TYR A 570 -14.13 -3.85 11.11
C TYR A 570 -15.19 -3.22 10.20
N GLY A 571 -15.98 -2.26 10.69
CA GLY A 571 -16.94 -1.54 9.85
C GLY A 571 -16.26 -0.76 8.73
N ASN A 572 -16.81 -0.82 7.52
CA ASN A 572 -16.23 -0.22 6.32
C ASN A 572 -14.78 -0.66 6.05
N THR A 573 -14.49 -1.95 6.27
CA THR A 573 -13.22 -2.59 5.86
C THR A 573 -13.50 -3.83 5.00
N ALA A 574 -12.47 -4.30 4.27
CA ALA A 574 -12.56 -5.52 3.47
C ALA A 574 -12.81 -6.80 4.31
N GLU A 575 -12.64 -6.70 5.63
CA GLU A 575 -12.81 -7.78 6.60
C GLU A 575 -14.17 -7.69 7.32
N ALA A 576 -15.00 -6.68 6.99
CA ALA A 576 -16.32 -6.51 7.58
C ALA A 576 -17.20 -7.75 7.34
N SER A 577 -18.04 -8.08 8.32
CA SER A 577 -18.90 -9.26 8.23
C SER A 577 -20.04 -9.02 7.23
N LYS A 578 -20.35 -10.02 6.41
CA LYS A 578 -21.33 -9.89 5.32
C LYS A 578 -22.77 -9.84 5.86
N SER A 579 -23.67 -9.23 5.12
CA SER A 579 -25.09 -9.13 5.44
C SER A 579 -25.88 -10.35 4.91
N GLY A 580 -26.73 -10.99 5.74
CA GLY A 580 -27.59 -12.12 5.30
C GLY A 580 -28.86 -11.67 4.56
N ALA A 581 -29.27 -12.42 3.52
CA ALA A 581 -30.43 -12.34 2.60
C ALA A 581 -31.60 -11.32 2.83
N PRO A 582 -32.27 -10.88 1.75
CA PRO A 582 -32.73 -9.50 1.51
C PRO A 582 -34.09 -9.13 2.13
N PHE A 583 -34.31 -7.83 2.26
CA PHE A 583 -35.60 -7.19 2.52
C PHE A 583 -36.74 -7.74 1.61
N ALA A 584 -37.99 -7.68 2.09
CA ALA A 584 -39.18 -8.17 1.39
C ALA A 584 -39.21 -7.72 -0.08
N GLN A 585 -39.52 -8.62 -1.02
CA GLN A 585 -39.62 -8.28 -2.44
C GLN A 585 -41.07 -8.16 -2.90
N TYR A 586 -41.34 -7.17 -3.75
CA TYR A 586 -42.61 -6.91 -4.39
C TYR A 586 -42.51 -7.06 -5.91
N SER A 587 -43.48 -7.74 -6.50
CA SER A 587 -43.59 -7.97 -7.95
C SER A 587 -44.38 -6.85 -8.62
N ILE A 588 -43.77 -6.22 -9.62
CA ILE A 588 -44.38 -5.19 -10.46
C ILE A 588 -44.58 -5.78 -11.85
N SER A 589 -45.82 -5.86 -12.31
CA SER A 589 -46.17 -6.37 -13.64
C SER A 589 -46.62 -5.22 -14.54
N VAL A 590 -46.13 -5.18 -15.78
CA VAL A 590 -46.50 -4.15 -16.76
C VAL A 590 -47.06 -4.77 -18.04
N SER A 591 -48.03 -4.11 -18.67
CA SER A 591 -48.62 -4.55 -19.95
C SER A 591 -48.99 -3.36 -20.87
N ALA A 592 -49.08 -3.59 -22.18
CA ALA A 592 -49.49 -2.59 -23.17
C ALA A 592 -50.93 -2.85 -23.65
N SER A 593 -51.74 -1.78 -23.78
CA SER A 593 -53.15 -1.85 -24.19
C SER A 593 -53.51 -0.74 -25.21
N PRO A 594 -53.82 -1.07 -26.48
CA PRO A 594 -53.69 -2.40 -27.08
C PRO A 594 -52.23 -2.85 -27.13
N THR A 595 -51.98 -4.16 -27.15
CA THR A 595 -50.61 -4.73 -27.19
C THR A 595 -49.82 -4.29 -28.43
N ALA A 596 -50.50 -4.03 -29.55
CA ALA A 596 -49.88 -3.49 -30.76
C ALA A 596 -49.54 -1.98 -30.66
N GLY A 597 -50.01 -1.32 -29.60
CA GLY A 597 -49.88 0.13 -29.40
C GLY A 597 -48.51 0.57 -28.92
N GLY A 598 -47.69 -0.32 -28.38
CA GLY A 598 -46.37 0.01 -27.85
C GLY A 598 -45.75 -1.09 -27.00
N THR A 599 -44.51 -0.87 -26.57
CA THR A 599 -43.81 -1.73 -25.61
C THR A 599 -43.81 -1.09 -24.22
N VAL A 600 -43.69 -1.93 -23.19
CA VAL A 600 -43.62 -1.49 -21.79
C VAL A 600 -42.45 -2.19 -21.09
N SER A 601 -41.80 -1.49 -20.18
CA SER A 601 -40.67 -1.99 -19.38
C SER A 601 -40.73 -1.44 -17.94
N GLY A 602 -39.87 -1.95 -17.05
CA GLY A 602 -39.85 -1.60 -15.62
C GLY A 602 -40.73 -2.49 -14.73
N GLY A 603 -41.22 -3.61 -15.26
CA GLY A 603 -41.74 -4.71 -14.43
C GLY A 603 -40.61 -5.63 -13.94
N GLY A 604 -40.81 -6.30 -12.81
CA GLY A 604 -39.80 -7.15 -12.18
C GLY A 604 -40.06 -7.37 -10.68
N SER A 605 -39.11 -8.02 -10.01
CA SER A 605 -39.09 -8.16 -8.55
C SER A 605 -38.21 -7.06 -7.95
N TYR A 606 -38.72 -6.30 -6.99
CA TYR A 606 -38.05 -5.16 -6.38
C TYR A 606 -38.06 -5.29 -4.85
N GLY A 607 -37.00 -4.84 -4.16
CA GLY A 607 -36.97 -4.80 -2.70
C GLY A 607 -37.96 -3.79 -2.10
N ALA A 608 -38.31 -3.96 -0.83
CA ALA A 608 -39.21 -3.06 -0.12
C ALA A 608 -38.66 -1.63 -0.10
N ASP A 609 -39.54 -0.67 -0.39
CA ASP A 609 -39.22 0.75 -0.51
C ASP A 609 -38.21 1.09 -1.63
N ALA A 610 -37.87 0.14 -2.49
CA ALA A 610 -37.09 0.42 -3.69
C ALA A 610 -37.87 1.34 -4.64
N SER A 611 -37.19 2.33 -5.20
CA SER A 611 -37.76 3.19 -6.23
C SER A 611 -37.87 2.41 -7.55
N VAL A 612 -39.08 2.33 -8.11
CA VAL A 612 -39.40 1.64 -9.37
C VAL A 612 -39.87 2.66 -10.39
N THR A 613 -39.33 2.58 -11.61
CA THR A 613 -39.80 3.38 -12.75
C THR A 613 -40.30 2.48 -13.86
N VAL A 614 -41.56 2.64 -14.25
CA VAL A 614 -42.15 1.96 -15.41
C VAL A 614 -42.20 2.89 -16.61
N THR A 615 -41.91 2.35 -17.80
CA THR A 615 -41.78 3.11 -19.05
C THR A 615 -42.66 2.52 -20.15
N ALA A 616 -43.35 3.38 -20.88
CA ALA A 616 -44.21 3.02 -22.01
C ALA A 616 -43.73 3.71 -23.30
N ALA A 617 -43.46 2.93 -24.34
CA ALA A 617 -42.98 3.41 -25.63
C ALA A 617 -44.02 3.11 -26.73
N PRO A 618 -44.63 4.13 -27.38
CA PRO A 618 -45.61 3.91 -28.43
C PRO A 618 -44.98 3.28 -29.68
N SER A 619 -45.73 2.39 -30.33
CA SER A 619 -45.42 1.89 -31.68
C SER A 619 -45.85 2.91 -32.73
N GLY A 620 -45.16 2.99 -33.87
CA GLY A 620 -45.12 4.18 -34.74
C GLY A 620 -46.45 4.79 -35.22
N SER A 621 -47.55 4.03 -35.25
CA SER A 621 -48.89 4.56 -35.58
C SER A 621 -49.75 4.88 -34.35
N TYR A 622 -49.16 4.92 -33.15
CA TYR A 622 -49.82 5.12 -31.87
C TYR A 622 -49.10 6.19 -31.04
N ARG A 623 -49.81 6.80 -30.10
CA ARG A 623 -49.24 7.63 -29.03
C ARG A 623 -49.67 7.11 -27.67
N PHE A 624 -48.80 7.27 -26.68
CA PHE A 624 -49.08 6.92 -25.28
C PHE A 624 -50.06 7.94 -24.69
N VAL A 625 -50.99 7.45 -23.88
CA VAL A 625 -52.04 8.26 -23.25
C VAL A 625 -51.84 8.33 -21.74
N LYS A 626 -51.70 7.18 -21.06
CA LYS A 626 -51.63 7.09 -19.59
C LYS A 626 -51.23 5.70 -19.09
N TRP A 627 -50.80 5.65 -17.83
CA TRP A 627 -50.72 4.42 -17.03
C TRP A 627 -51.99 4.23 -16.21
N THR A 628 -52.50 3.00 -16.19
CA THR A 628 -53.65 2.61 -15.35
C THR A 628 -53.35 1.42 -14.46
N GLU A 629 -53.90 1.42 -13.25
CA GLU A 629 -53.97 0.30 -12.31
C GLU A 629 -55.44 0.02 -12.03
N ASP A 630 -55.90 -1.22 -12.21
CA ASP A 630 -57.32 -1.60 -12.09
C ASP A 630 -58.28 -0.67 -12.87
N GLY A 631 -57.85 -0.20 -14.05
CA GLY A 631 -58.59 0.71 -14.91
C GLY A 631 -58.59 2.19 -14.48
N THR A 632 -58.01 2.52 -13.32
CA THR A 632 -57.88 3.90 -12.81
C THR A 632 -56.54 4.50 -13.21
N GLN A 633 -56.51 5.76 -13.62
CA GLN A 633 -55.28 6.44 -14.03
C GLN A 633 -54.38 6.70 -12.81
N VAL A 634 -53.13 6.22 -12.86
CA VAL A 634 -52.10 6.47 -11.84
C VAL A 634 -51.02 7.45 -12.30
N SER A 635 -50.83 7.62 -13.61
CA SER A 635 -49.93 8.62 -14.20
C SER A 635 -50.32 8.98 -15.63
N ALA A 636 -50.10 10.24 -16.01
CA ALA A 636 -50.23 10.72 -17.39
C ALA A 636 -48.88 10.73 -18.15
N ASN A 637 -47.78 10.47 -17.45
CA ASN A 637 -46.43 10.50 -18.02
C ASN A 637 -46.00 9.10 -18.47
N ALA A 638 -45.33 8.98 -19.62
CA ALA A 638 -44.85 7.71 -20.15
C ALA A 638 -43.85 7.01 -19.21
N ASN A 639 -43.07 7.80 -18.46
CA ASN A 639 -42.26 7.35 -17.33
C ASN A 639 -43.00 7.66 -16.02
N TYR A 640 -43.20 6.64 -15.19
CA TYR A 640 -43.87 6.78 -13.90
C TYR A 640 -43.05 6.11 -12.80
N THR A 641 -42.60 6.91 -11.82
CA THR A 641 -41.78 6.46 -10.68
C THR A 641 -42.60 6.38 -9.40
N PHE A 642 -42.42 5.32 -8.62
CA PHE A 642 -43.07 5.09 -7.32
C PHE A 642 -42.23 4.15 -6.45
N TYR A 643 -42.52 4.06 -5.14
CA TYR A 643 -41.84 3.12 -4.24
C TYR A 643 -42.55 1.77 -4.18
N ALA A 644 -41.79 0.67 -4.23
CA ALA A 644 -42.29 -0.69 -4.11
C ALA A 644 -42.70 -1.00 -2.67
N THR A 645 -43.97 -0.76 -2.36
CA THR A 645 -44.57 -1.04 -1.04
C THR A 645 -45.57 -2.21 -1.07
N ALA A 646 -45.94 -2.68 -2.25
CA ALA A 646 -46.82 -3.82 -2.50
C ALA A 646 -46.65 -4.33 -3.95
N ASN A 647 -47.18 -5.51 -4.26
CA ASN A 647 -47.28 -6.00 -5.63
C ASN A 647 -48.23 -5.12 -6.46
N ARG A 648 -47.86 -4.77 -7.69
CA ARG A 648 -48.65 -3.88 -8.57
C ARG A 648 -48.75 -4.43 -9.98
N THR A 649 -49.86 -4.12 -10.65
CA THR A 649 -50.08 -4.46 -12.06
C THR A 649 -50.52 -3.23 -12.83
N LEU A 650 -49.69 -2.76 -13.76
CA LEU A 650 -49.87 -1.51 -14.48
C LEU A 650 -50.06 -1.77 -15.98
N ALA A 651 -50.98 -1.04 -16.60
CA ALA A 651 -51.21 -1.09 -18.04
C ALA A 651 -50.96 0.28 -18.68
N ALA A 652 -50.13 0.31 -19.71
CA ALA A 652 -49.92 1.49 -20.56
C ALA A 652 -50.99 1.54 -21.65
N VAL A 653 -51.73 2.64 -21.71
CA VAL A 653 -52.81 2.85 -22.68
C VAL A 653 -52.29 3.65 -23.87
N PHE A 654 -52.53 3.16 -25.08
CA PHE A 654 -52.12 3.77 -26.35
C PHE A 654 -53.31 4.04 -27.29
N GLU A 655 -53.22 5.06 -28.14
CA GLU A 655 -54.24 5.40 -29.15
C GLU A 655 -53.64 5.64 -30.54
N SER A 656 -54.36 5.28 -31.61
CA SER A 656 -53.86 5.36 -32.99
C SER A 656 -53.86 6.79 -33.56
N ILE A 657 -52.81 7.14 -34.30
CA ILE A 657 -52.63 8.44 -34.96
C ILE A 657 -53.21 8.37 -36.40
N PRO A 658 -54.18 9.24 -36.80
CA PRO A 658 -54.77 9.23 -38.15
C PRO A 658 -53.81 9.75 -39.24
N PRO A 659 -53.84 9.22 -40.48
CA PRO A 659 -52.94 9.65 -41.55
C PRO A 659 -53.47 10.86 -42.31
N HIS A 660 -52.69 11.93 -42.43
CA HIS A 660 -52.98 13.08 -43.31
C HIS A 660 -51.75 13.38 -44.20
N SER A 661 -52.00 13.69 -45.47
CA SER A 661 -51.06 14.28 -46.45
C SER A 661 -51.71 15.55 -47.05
N PRO A 662 -50.93 16.59 -47.42
CA PRO A 662 -50.47 16.70 -48.81
C PRO A 662 -49.05 17.30 -49.05
N SER A 663 -48.61 17.11 -50.29
CA SER A 663 -47.36 17.38 -51.05
C SER A 663 -46.70 18.78 -51.03
N ILE A 664 -45.37 18.86 -51.34
CA ILE A 664 -44.57 19.88 -52.13
C ILE A 664 -43.01 19.56 -52.02
N PRO A 665 -42.11 19.93 -52.98
CA PRO A 665 -41.30 19.09 -53.91
C PRO A 665 -39.84 18.76 -53.41
N PRO A 666 -38.85 18.26 -54.20
CA PRO A 666 -37.62 17.69 -53.64
C PRO A 666 -36.64 18.79 -53.21
N VAL A 667 -36.30 18.79 -51.92
CA VAL A 667 -35.17 19.53 -51.38
C VAL A 667 -34.07 18.50 -51.13
N THR A 668 -32.95 18.62 -51.86
CA THR A 668 -31.70 17.93 -51.49
C THR A 668 -31.42 18.21 -50.01
N PRO A 669 -31.36 17.18 -49.14
CA PRO A 669 -31.05 17.39 -47.74
C PRO A 669 -29.69 18.09 -47.64
N PRO A 670 -29.52 19.06 -46.73
CA PRO A 670 -28.21 19.64 -46.47
C PRO A 670 -27.19 18.53 -46.19
N ALA A 671 -25.93 18.72 -46.59
CA ALA A 671 -24.83 17.80 -46.27
C ALA A 671 -24.85 17.44 -44.76
N PRO A 672 -24.49 16.21 -44.37
CA PRO A 672 -24.43 15.87 -42.96
C PRO A 672 -23.46 16.84 -42.26
N VAL A 673 -23.86 17.31 -41.07
CA VAL A 673 -23.00 18.18 -40.27
C VAL A 673 -21.90 17.30 -39.67
N ALA A 674 -20.71 17.32 -40.28
CA ALA A 674 -19.56 16.53 -39.86
C ALA A 674 -18.83 17.12 -38.64
N GLU A 675 -19.11 18.37 -38.27
CA GLU A 675 -18.52 19.05 -37.12
C GLU A 675 -19.60 19.76 -36.29
N VAL A 676 -19.63 19.49 -34.98
CA VAL A 676 -20.56 20.08 -34.01
C VAL A 676 -19.82 20.63 -32.79
N SER A 677 -20.42 21.55 -32.04
CA SER A 677 -19.80 22.05 -30.81
C SER A 677 -20.01 21.09 -29.64
N SER A 678 -19.07 21.05 -28.70
CA SER A 678 -19.18 20.32 -27.44
C SER A 678 -20.47 20.69 -26.71
N GLY A 679 -21.25 19.67 -26.35
CA GLY A 679 -22.55 19.82 -25.71
C GLY A 679 -23.72 20.04 -26.67
N GLU A 680 -23.54 20.05 -27.98
CA GLU A 680 -24.65 20.05 -28.94
C GLU A 680 -25.23 18.65 -29.16
N HIS A 681 -26.50 18.60 -29.57
CA HIS A 681 -27.15 17.35 -29.94
C HIS A 681 -26.86 17.01 -31.40
N VAL A 682 -26.27 15.84 -31.64
CA VAL A 682 -26.13 15.23 -32.95
C VAL A 682 -27.34 14.33 -33.19
N THR A 683 -28.11 14.64 -34.23
CA THR A 683 -29.32 13.86 -34.52
C THR A 683 -28.98 12.45 -35.00
N ALA A 684 -29.86 11.49 -34.72
CA ALA A 684 -29.76 10.13 -35.22
C ALA A 684 -29.55 10.08 -36.75
N VAL A 685 -30.27 10.93 -37.48
CA VAL A 685 -30.18 11.05 -38.95
C VAL A 685 -28.80 11.52 -39.40
N THR A 686 -28.17 12.45 -38.68
CA THR A 686 -26.81 12.91 -38.99
C THR A 686 -25.80 11.78 -38.81
N VAL A 687 -25.88 11.03 -37.70
CA VAL A 687 -24.97 9.90 -37.43
C VAL A 687 -25.15 8.79 -38.46
N GLU A 688 -26.39 8.42 -38.81
CA GLU A 688 -26.66 7.40 -39.84
C GLU A 688 -26.10 7.76 -41.21
N ARG A 689 -26.16 9.05 -41.59
CA ARG A 689 -25.60 9.52 -42.85
C ARG A 689 -24.07 9.50 -42.86
N LEU A 690 -23.42 9.93 -41.78
CA LEU A 690 -21.97 9.83 -41.65
C LEU A 690 -21.49 8.37 -41.75
N ILE A 691 -22.19 7.43 -41.12
CA ILE A 691 -21.91 5.99 -41.25
C ILE A 691 -22.07 5.52 -42.70
N ALA A 692 -23.15 5.91 -43.39
CA ALA A 692 -23.43 5.51 -44.76
C ALA A 692 -22.43 6.08 -45.77
N ASP A 693 -21.97 7.31 -45.54
CA ASP A 693 -21.03 8.04 -46.40
C ASP A 693 -19.55 7.70 -46.06
N GLY A 694 -19.31 6.98 -44.94
CA GLY A 694 -17.98 6.60 -44.48
C GLY A 694 -17.19 7.74 -43.84
N GLU A 695 -17.88 8.77 -43.34
CA GLU A 695 -17.30 9.99 -42.79
C GLU A 695 -17.23 9.96 -41.25
N SER A 696 -16.23 10.62 -40.67
CA SER A 696 -16.07 10.79 -39.22
C SER A 696 -16.90 11.94 -38.66
N LEU A 697 -17.31 11.84 -37.40
CA LEU A 697 -17.91 12.97 -36.66
C LEU A 697 -16.84 13.69 -35.85
N THR A 698 -16.74 15.01 -35.99
CA THR A 698 -15.89 15.87 -35.15
C THR A 698 -16.74 16.66 -34.15
N VAL A 699 -16.31 16.67 -32.89
CA VAL A 699 -16.90 17.49 -31.81
C VAL A 699 -15.85 18.49 -31.35
N ALA A 700 -16.08 19.79 -31.57
CA ALA A 700 -15.16 20.86 -31.24
C ALA A 700 -15.48 21.45 -29.86
N GLY A 701 -14.49 21.48 -28.96
CA GLY A 701 -14.55 22.16 -27.67
C GLY A 701 -13.84 23.51 -27.66
N GLU A 702 -13.69 24.08 -26.47
CA GLU A 702 -12.93 25.31 -26.25
C GLU A 702 -11.42 25.08 -26.45
N ASP A 703 -10.67 26.17 -26.70
CA ASP A 703 -9.20 26.17 -26.84
C ASP A 703 -8.62 25.12 -27.78
N GLY A 704 -9.36 24.78 -28.84
CA GLY A 704 -8.93 23.83 -29.86
C GLY A 704 -9.11 22.36 -29.49
N ALA A 705 -9.75 22.06 -28.36
CA ALA A 705 -10.11 20.69 -27.97
C ALA A 705 -11.00 20.02 -29.02
N LYS A 706 -10.76 18.74 -29.35
CA LYS A 706 -11.52 18.00 -30.37
C LYS A 706 -11.69 16.53 -30.02
N LEU A 707 -12.83 15.97 -30.42
CA LEU A 707 -13.09 14.52 -30.47
C LEU A 707 -13.44 14.14 -31.91
N ILE A 708 -12.75 13.16 -32.48
CA ILE A 708 -13.00 12.66 -33.83
C ILE A 708 -13.37 11.19 -33.75
N PHE A 709 -14.65 10.88 -34.01
CA PHE A 709 -15.20 9.53 -33.97
C PHE A 709 -15.03 8.86 -35.33
N ASP A 710 -14.42 7.68 -35.34
CA ASP A 710 -14.43 6.82 -36.53
C ASP A 710 -15.82 6.22 -36.80
N THR A 711 -15.99 5.60 -37.96
CA THR A 711 -17.28 5.04 -38.38
C THR A 711 -17.71 3.82 -37.57
N GLU A 712 -16.78 3.07 -36.95
CA GLU A 712 -17.10 1.93 -36.10
C GLU A 712 -17.60 2.38 -34.72
N ALA A 713 -17.00 3.43 -34.15
CA ALA A 713 -17.46 4.08 -32.92
C ALA A 713 -18.87 4.65 -33.12
N LEU A 714 -19.14 5.27 -34.27
CA LEU A 714 -20.48 5.74 -34.62
C LEU A 714 -21.49 4.58 -34.73
N LYS A 715 -21.11 3.44 -35.32
CA LYS A 715 -21.97 2.24 -35.38
C LYS A 715 -22.27 1.69 -34.00
N GLY A 716 -21.27 1.50 -33.14
CA GLY A 716 -21.48 0.96 -31.79
C GLY A 716 -22.29 1.90 -30.89
N ILE A 717 -22.18 3.22 -31.07
CA ILE A 717 -23.10 4.19 -30.44
C ILE A 717 -24.54 3.95 -30.94
N ARG A 718 -24.73 3.74 -32.25
CA ARG A 718 -26.08 3.53 -32.84
C ARG A 718 -26.72 2.20 -32.51
N GLU A 719 -25.93 1.17 -32.23
CA GLU A 719 -26.45 -0.09 -31.70
C GLU A 719 -27.02 0.08 -30.29
N GLN A 720 -26.51 1.05 -29.53
CA GLN A 720 -26.91 1.28 -28.14
C GLN A 720 -28.03 2.32 -27.99
N VAL A 721 -28.18 3.24 -28.94
CA VAL A 721 -29.19 4.32 -28.89
C VAL A 721 -29.78 4.64 -30.27
N SER A 722 -31.09 4.89 -30.29
CA SER A 722 -31.84 5.28 -31.49
C SER A 722 -32.15 6.78 -31.57
N GLY A 723 -31.85 7.53 -30.50
CA GLY A 723 -32.11 8.98 -30.38
C GLY A 723 -30.92 9.84 -30.78
N SER A 724 -31.04 11.16 -30.61
CA SER A 724 -29.89 12.06 -30.72
C SER A 724 -28.89 11.79 -29.59
N VAL A 725 -27.61 12.04 -29.87
CA VAL A 725 -26.53 11.94 -28.89
C VAL A 725 -25.97 13.32 -28.59
N LYS A 726 -25.56 13.54 -27.35
CA LYS A 726 -24.90 14.75 -26.87
C LYS A 726 -23.51 14.35 -26.42
N VAL A 727 -22.50 14.86 -27.10
CA VAL A 727 -21.09 14.61 -26.76
C VAL A 727 -20.55 15.85 -26.06
N LYS A 728 -19.88 15.70 -24.92
CA LYS A 728 -19.36 16.83 -24.14
C LYS A 728 -17.92 16.60 -23.71
N ILE A 729 -17.10 17.61 -23.93
CA ILE A 729 -15.77 17.82 -23.36
C ILE A 729 -15.95 18.83 -22.22
N THR A 730 -15.55 18.48 -21.00
CA THR A 730 -15.60 19.38 -19.83
C THR A 730 -14.25 19.40 -19.15
N ASP A 731 -13.65 20.58 -18.98
CA ASP A 731 -12.53 20.76 -18.04
C ASP A 731 -13.08 20.76 -16.61
N VAL A 732 -12.61 19.83 -15.79
CA VAL A 732 -12.99 19.66 -14.38
C VAL A 732 -11.77 19.82 -13.46
N SER A 733 -10.69 20.42 -13.94
CA SER A 733 -9.39 20.51 -13.25
C SER A 733 -9.49 21.06 -11.83
N ASP A 734 -10.36 22.05 -11.59
CA ASP A 734 -10.56 22.68 -10.28
C ASP A 734 -10.98 21.69 -9.19
N GLU A 735 -11.80 20.69 -9.53
CA GLU A 735 -12.28 19.66 -8.60
C GLU A 735 -11.16 18.72 -8.16
N TYR A 736 -10.09 18.63 -8.96
CA TYR A 736 -8.99 17.68 -8.77
C TYR A 736 -7.68 18.36 -8.34
N GLN A 737 -7.60 19.68 -8.19
CA GLN A 737 -6.35 20.33 -7.77
C GLN A 737 -5.89 19.93 -6.36
N GLN A 738 -6.79 19.50 -5.47
CA GLN A 738 -6.41 19.02 -4.14
C GLN A 738 -5.69 17.66 -4.19
N THR A 739 -6.10 16.80 -5.13
CA THR A 739 -5.60 15.42 -5.24
C THR A 739 -4.53 15.26 -6.33
N HIS A 740 -4.54 16.13 -7.34
CA HIS A 740 -3.64 16.13 -8.50
C HIS A 740 -3.17 17.56 -8.81
N PRO A 741 -2.44 18.20 -7.88
CA PRO A 741 -2.04 19.60 -8.02
C PRO A 741 -1.20 19.81 -9.27
N GLY A 742 -1.60 20.78 -10.10
CA GLY A 742 -0.87 21.12 -11.32
C GLY A 742 -1.16 20.20 -12.51
N ASN A 743 -2.08 19.24 -12.43
CA ASN A 743 -2.54 18.51 -13.62
C ASN A 743 -3.88 19.08 -14.10
N LEU A 744 -4.15 18.97 -15.40
CA LEU A 744 -5.46 19.28 -15.98
C LEU A 744 -6.28 18.00 -16.03
N VAL A 745 -7.58 18.05 -15.72
CA VAL A 745 -8.48 16.90 -15.76
C VAL A 745 -9.68 17.22 -16.62
N PHE A 746 -9.94 16.39 -17.63
CA PHE A 746 -11.06 16.50 -18.55
C PHE A 746 -12.02 15.33 -18.39
N SER A 747 -13.31 15.64 -18.26
CA SER A 747 -14.41 14.68 -18.35
C SER A 747 -14.96 14.65 -19.77
N LEU A 748 -14.85 13.48 -20.41
CA LEU A 748 -15.45 13.22 -21.72
C LEU A 748 -16.71 12.39 -21.54
N THR A 749 -17.81 12.77 -22.20
CA THR A 749 -19.07 12.02 -22.11
C THR A 749 -19.78 11.98 -23.45
N VAL A 750 -20.48 10.87 -23.71
CA VAL A 750 -21.48 10.77 -24.77
C VAL A 750 -22.77 10.22 -24.17
N ASN A 751 -23.84 11.00 -24.28
CA ASN A 751 -25.12 10.70 -23.65
C ASN A 751 -26.27 10.74 -24.66
N SER A 752 -27.28 9.89 -24.48
CA SER A 752 -28.58 10.05 -25.15
C SER A 752 -29.67 10.14 -24.08
N GLY A 753 -30.17 11.35 -23.83
CA GLY A 753 -30.94 11.62 -22.62
C GLY A 753 -30.07 11.42 -21.38
N ASP A 754 -30.58 10.63 -20.42
CA ASP A 754 -29.87 10.29 -19.16
C ASP A 754 -28.94 9.08 -19.30
N LYS A 755 -28.95 8.39 -20.46
CA LYS A 755 -28.10 7.21 -20.69
C LYS A 755 -26.70 7.65 -21.10
N VAL A 756 -25.71 7.30 -20.29
CA VAL A 756 -24.28 7.38 -20.62
C VAL A 756 -23.88 6.20 -21.49
N ILE A 757 -23.12 6.45 -22.55
CA ILE A 757 -22.55 5.43 -23.43
C ILE A 757 -21.06 5.33 -23.11
N ALA A 758 -20.66 4.28 -22.40
CA ALA A 758 -19.28 4.15 -21.91
C ALA A 758 -18.32 3.55 -22.96
N ASP A 759 -18.75 2.49 -23.67
CA ASP A 759 -17.97 1.82 -24.74
C ASP A 759 -18.66 2.03 -26.09
N PHE A 760 -17.89 2.28 -27.14
CA PHE A 760 -18.39 2.57 -28.50
C PHE A 760 -18.04 1.49 -29.51
N GLY A 761 -17.23 0.48 -29.16
CA GLY A 761 -16.81 -0.60 -30.08
C GLY A 761 -15.83 -0.21 -31.20
N GLY A 762 -15.50 1.09 -31.35
CA GLY A 762 -14.51 1.64 -32.28
C GLY A 762 -13.58 2.63 -31.59
N SER A 763 -12.92 3.52 -32.34
CA SER A 763 -11.94 4.47 -31.79
C SER A 763 -12.35 5.94 -31.92
N VAL A 764 -11.95 6.72 -30.91
CA VAL A 764 -12.08 8.17 -30.89
C VAL A 764 -10.70 8.78 -30.72
N THR A 765 -10.31 9.65 -31.65
CA THR A 765 -9.12 10.49 -31.50
C THR A 765 -9.49 11.72 -30.69
N VAL A 766 -8.83 11.90 -29.56
CA VAL A 766 -9.02 12.99 -28.61
C VAL A 766 -7.84 13.95 -28.74
N SER A 767 -8.11 15.25 -28.81
CA SER A 767 -7.11 16.32 -28.71
C SER A 767 -7.55 17.28 -27.61
N LEU A 768 -6.71 17.47 -26.58
CA LEU A 768 -7.01 18.34 -25.43
C LEU A 768 -5.92 19.39 -25.24
N PRO A 769 -6.27 20.62 -24.82
CA PRO A 769 -5.31 21.70 -24.64
C PRO A 769 -4.44 21.48 -23.40
N TYR A 770 -3.15 21.77 -23.55
CA TYR A 770 -2.16 21.78 -22.48
C TYR A 770 -1.11 22.87 -22.76
N GLU A 771 -1.05 23.88 -21.91
CA GLU A 771 -0.04 24.92 -22.01
C GLU A 771 1.19 24.57 -21.15
N LEU A 772 2.37 24.45 -21.79
CA LEU A 772 3.62 24.20 -21.08
C LEU A 772 3.95 25.32 -20.10
N ARG A 773 4.17 24.97 -18.84
CA ARG A 773 4.63 25.90 -17.80
C ARG A 773 6.15 26.08 -17.85
N ALA A 774 6.64 27.09 -17.15
CA ALA A 774 8.07 27.39 -17.09
C ALA A 774 8.87 26.19 -16.54
N GLY A 775 9.76 25.64 -17.37
CA GLY A 775 10.61 24.50 -17.03
C GLY A 775 10.08 23.14 -17.50
N GLU A 776 8.87 23.09 -18.05
CA GLU A 776 8.29 21.89 -18.64
C GLU A 776 8.78 21.70 -20.09
N ALA A 777 8.94 20.44 -20.51
CA ALA A 777 9.39 20.09 -21.85
C ALA A 777 8.27 19.37 -22.61
N ALA A 778 8.12 19.69 -23.90
CA ALA A 778 7.13 19.09 -24.79
C ALA A 778 7.18 17.55 -24.81
N ASP A 779 8.38 16.98 -24.75
CA ASP A 779 8.60 15.53 -24.77
C ASP A 779 8.09 14.81 -23.51
N ASN A 780 7.78 15.55 -22.44
CA ASN A 780 7.33 14.99 -21.17
C ASN A 780 5.82 15.16 -20.93
N VAL A 781 5.09 15.73 -21.89
CA VAL A 781 3.63 15.83 -21.79
C VAL A 781 3.03 14.44 -21.91
N ALA A 782 2.24 14.06 -20.91
CA ALA A 782 1.61 12.76 -20.83
C ALA A 782 0.11 12.88 -20.54
N VAL A 783 -0.63 11.84 -20.92
CA VAL A 783 -2.07 11.69 -20.71
C VAL A 783 -2.28 10.44 -19.87
N TRP A 784 -3.14 10.51 -18.85
CA TRP A 784 -3.55 9.35 -18.06
C TRP A 784 -5.06 9.20 -18.07
N HIS A 785 -5.54 7.96 -18.11
CA HIS A 785 -6.88 7.58 -17.73
C HIS A 785 -6.95 7.39 -16.21
N LEU A 786 -7.85 8.12 -15.54
CA LEU A 786 -8.17 7.89 -14.13
C LEU A 786 -9.28 6.85 -14.01
N THR A 787 -8.92 5.67 -13.49
CA THR A 787 -9.84 4.54 -13.27
C THR A 787 -10.73 4.76 -12.04
N GLU A 788 -11.83 4.00 -11.91
CA GLU A 788 -12.81 4.15 -10.81
C GLU A 788 -12.23 3.94 -9.40
N ASN A 789 -11.10 3.22 -9.29
CA ASN A 789 -10.39 3.00 -8.02
C ASN A 789 -9.31 4.07 -7.72
N GLY A 790 -9.22 5.11 -8.56
CA GLY A 790 -8.26 6.20 -8.43
C GLY A 790 -6.87 5.90 -9.01
N ALA A 791 -6.65 4.76 -9.65
CA ALA A 791 -5.38 4.47 -10.33
C ALA A 791 -5.30 5.24 -11.65
N MET A 792 -4.10 5.70 -11.99
CA MET A 792 -3.79 6.40 -13.23
C MET A 792 -3.08 5.48 -14.22
N VAL A 793 -3.64 5.35 -15.41
CA VAL A 793 -3.09 4.51 -16.49
C VAL A 793 -2.66 5.42 -17.63
N GLU A 794 -1.36 5.47 -17.92
CA GLU A 794 -0.84 6.33 -18.98
C GLU A 794 -1.30 5.87 -20.36
N ILE A 795 -1.79 6.82 -21.16
CA ILE A 795 -2.21 6.61 -22.54
C ILE A 795 -1.16 7.23 -23.46
N PRO A 796 -0.63 6.47 -24.43
CA PRO A 796 0.27 7.03 -25.44
C PRO A 796 -0.36 8.24 -26.12
N CYS A 797 0.32 9.39 -26.04
CA CYS A 797 -0.11 10.63 -26.66
C CYS A 797 1.01 11.27 -27.48
N THR A 798 0.63 12.16 -28.38
CA THR A 798 1.53 13.09 -29.04
C THR A 798 1.20 14.50 -28.63
N TYR A 799 2.20 15.32 -28.29
CA TYR A 799 2.00 16.72 -27.98
C TYR A 799 2.58 17.61 -29.09
N ASP A 800 1.77 18.54 -29.60
CA ASP A 800 2.18 19.54 -30.57
C ASP A 800 2.39 20.89 -29.87
N ALA A 801 3.64 21.28 -29.68
CA ALA A 801 4.02 22.52 -29.02
C ALA A 801 3.61 23.79 -29.80
N VAL A 802 3.26 23.71 -31.09
CA VAL A 802 2.79 24.85 -31.88
C VAL A 802 1.31 25.11 -31.60
N THR A 803 0.51 24.05 -31.48
CA THR A 803 -0.93 24.15 -31.25
C THR A 803 -1.30 24.06 -29.77
N GLY A 804 -0.42 23.56 -28.91
CA GLY A 804 -0.69 23.33 -27.49
C GLY A 804 -1.62 22.15 -27.22
N LEU A 805 -1.70 21.19 -28.14
CA LEU A 805 -2.66 20.07 -28.05
C LEU A 805 -1.95 18.74 -27.80
N ALA A 806 -2.38 18.02 -26.77
CA ALA A 806 -2.05 16.62 -26.55
C ALA A 806 -3.11 15.74 -27.22
N SER A 807 -2.70 14.84 -28.11
CA SER A 807 -3.57 13.98 -28.89
C SER A 807 -3.35 12.50 -28.60
N PHE A 808 -4.43 11.74 -28.41
CA PHE A 808 -4.41 10.32 -28.07
C PHE A 808 -5.68 9.62 -28.59
N THR A 809 -5.71 8.29 -28.59
CA THR A 809 -6.85 7.51 -29.10
C THR A 809 -7.41 6.60 -28.01
N VAL A 810 -8.74 6.57 -27.87
CA VAL A 810 -9.45 5.79 -26.85
C VAL A 810 -10.65 5.05 -27.46
N SER A 811 -11.09 3.97 -26.82
CA SER A 811 -12.28 3.20 -27.20
C SER A 811 -13.46 3.35 -26.24
N HIS A 812 -13.26 4.08 -25.14
CA HIS A 812 -14.28 4.40 -24.14
C HIS A 812 -14.05 5.82 -23.60
N PHE A 813 -15.01 6.38 -22.87
CA PHE A 813 -14.85 7.68 -22.21
C PHE A 813 -14.88 7.57 -20.69
N SER A 814 -14.07 8.41 -20.05
CA SER A 814 -13.87 8.50 -18.61
C SER A 814 -13.26 9.87 -18.27
N LEU A 815 -12.56 9.96 -17.13
CA LEU A 815 -11.73 11.10 -16.76
C LEU A 815 -10.32 10.92 -17.34
N TYR A 816 -9.86 11.94 -18.06
CA TYR A 816 -8.53 11.99 -18.66
C TYR A 816 -7.73 13.13 -18.06
N MET A 817 -6.55 12.83 -17.57
CA MET A 817 -5.66 13.79 -16.94
C MET A 817 -4.46 14.11 -17.85
N LEU A 818 -4.10 15.37 -17.96
CA LEU A 818 -2.94 15.87 -18.69
C LEU A 818 -1.95 16.52 -17.71
N GLY A 819 -0.67 16.28 -17.93
CA GLY A 819 0.39 16.81 -17.09
C GLY A 819 1.77 16.50 -17.64
N ILE A 820 2.79 16.77 -16.82
CA ILE A 820 4.15 16.33 -17.10
C ILE A 820 4.38 15.01 -16.38
N ALA A 821 4.70 13.95 -17.13
CA ALA A 821 5.18 12.72 -16.52
C ALA A 821 6.48 13.05 -15.78
N SER A 822 6.53 12.75 -14.48
CA SER A 822 7.84 12.70 -13.81
C SER A 822 8.71 11.74 -14.61
N PRO A 823 9.96 12.10 -14.95
CA PRO A 823 10.82 11.18 -15.68
C PRO A 823 10.85 9.87 -14.87
N TRP A 824 10.39 8.78 -15.49
CA TRP A 824 10.53 7.45 -14.92
C TRP A 824 11.99 7.29 -14.55
N ASP A 825 12.25 7.10 -13.25
CA ASP A 825 13.60 6.79 -12.78
C ASP A 825 13.90 5.36 -13.20
N ASN A 826 14.21 5.21 -14.49
CA ASN A 826 14.36 3.94 -15.15
C ASN A 826 15.46 3.15 -14.43
N PRO A 827 15.10 2.10 -13.68
CA PRO A 827 16.08 1.33 -12.95
C PRO A 827 16.93 0.47 -13.91
N PHE A 828 16.54 0.35 -15.18
CA PHE A 828 17.12 -0.57 -16.15
C PHE A 828 18.01 0.14 -17.18
N THR A 829 19.31 -0.14 -17.10
CA THR A 829 20.31 0.39 -18.03
C THR A 829 20.21 -0.17 -19.45
N ASP A 830 19.48 -1.28 -19.63
CA ASP A 830 19.28 -1.98 -20.90
C ASP A 830 17.87 -1.73 -21.50
N VAL A 831 17.16 -0.73 -21.01
CA VAL A 831 15.90 -0.23 -21.56
C VAL A 831 16.10 1.24 -21.87
N ALA A 832 16.16 1.63 -23.14
CA ALA A 832 16.31 3.04 -23.51
C ALA A 832 14.96 3.76 -23.51
N VAL A 833 14.95 5.06 -23.21
CA VAL A 833 13.74 5.90 -23.22
C VAL A 833 13.00 5.92 -24.56
N ASN A 834 13.69 5.60 -25.66
CA ASN A 834 13.12 5.57 -27.02
C ASN A 834 12.87 4.14 -27.52
N ASP A 835 13.04 3.12 -26.69
CA ASP A 835 12.70 1.74 -27.08
C ASP A 835 11.19 1.62 -27.22
N TRP A 836 10.72 0.94 -28.27
CA TRP A 836 9.28 0.78 -28.55
C TRP A 836 8.50 0.09 -27.41
N TYR A 837 9.20 -0.64 -26.54
CA TYR A 837 8.64 -1.35 -25.39
C TYR A 837 8.80 -0.61 -24.06
N VAL A 838 9.42 0.57 -24.02
CA VAL A 838 9.75 1.30 -22.77
C VAL A 838 8.52 1.47 -21.87
N ASN A 839 7.39 1.93 -22.42
CA ASN A 839 6.16 2.14 -21.65
C ASN A 839 5.58 0.83 -21.12
N ALA A 840 5.71 -0.27 -21.88
CA ALA A 840 5.24 -1.58 -21.43
C ALA A 840 6.11 -2.15 -20.30
N VAL A 841 7.42 -1.90 -20.34
CA VAL A 841 8.36 -2.30 -19.28
C VAL A 841 8.14 -1.47 -18.02
N MET A 842 8.02 -0.14 -18.17
CA MET A 842 7.70 0.79 -17.10
C MET A 842 6.41 0.36 -16.39
N TRP A 843 5.32 0.20 -17.15
CA TRP A 843 4.03 -0.23 -16.60
C TRP A 843 4.13 -1.57 -15.87
N ALA A 844 4.79 -2.57 -16.46
CA ALA A 844 4.93 -3.89 -15.84
C ALA A 844 5.80 -3.85 -14.57
N TYR A 845 6.78 -2.94 -14.50
CA TYR A 845 7.62 -2.74 -13.33
C TYR A 845 6.91 -2.00 -12.20
N GLU A 846 6.26 -0.88 -12.51
CA GLU A 846 5.54 -0.05 -11.52
C GLU A 846 4.35 -0.79 -10.90
N ASN A 847 3.70 -1.67 -11.67
CA ASN A 847 2.63 -2.53 -11.16
C ASN A 847 3.15 -3.79 -10.44
N GLY A 848 4.47 -3.92 -10.26
CA GLY A 848 5.10 -5.05 -9.56
C GLY A 848 5.00 -6.40 -10.30
N LEU A 849 4.59 -6.39 -11.58
CA LEU A 849 4.32 -7.59 -12.35
C LEU A 849 5.62 -8.24 -12.85
N MET A 850 6.48 -7.45 -13.48
CA MET A 850 7.78 -7.88 -13.98
C MET A 850 8.89 -7.12 -13.23
N VAL A 851 9.77 -7.88 -12.59
CA VAL A 851 11.00 -7.35 -11.99
C VAL A 851 12.17 -7.55 -12.95
N GLY A 852 13.25 -6.77 -12.76
CA GLY A 852 14.51 -6.97 -13.46
C GLY A 852 15.10 -8.36 -13.25
N THR A 853 15.93 -8.82 -14.17
CA THR A 853 16.72 -10.05 -14.01
C THR A 853 17.97 -9.82 -13.15
N ALA A 854 18.35 -8.56 -12.95
CA ALA A 854 19.38 -8.10 -12.03
C ALA A 854 19.05 -6.68 -11.55
N HIS A 855 19.82 -6.15 -10.60
CA HIS A 855 19.59 -4.84 -9.96
C HIS A 855 19.26 -3.70 -10.95
N ASN A 856 19.90 -3.68 -12.12
CA ASN A 856 19.71 -2.64 -13.13
C ASN A 856 19.53 -3.16 -14.56
N LEU A 857 19.06 -4.40 -14.71
CA LEU A 857 18.82 -5.03 -16.02
C LEU A 857 17.44 -5.64 -16.10
N PHE A 858 16.68 -5.28 -17.13
CA PHE A 858 15.40 -5.91 -17.48
C PHE A 858 15.58 -7.17 -18.32
N SER A 859 16.67 -7.27 -19.09
CA SER A 859 16.98 -8.30 -20.08
C SER A 859 15.90 -8.46 -21.15
N PRO A 860 15.64 -7.40 -21.96
CA PRO A 860 14.46 -7.31 -22.82
C PRO A 860 14.33 -8.45 -23.83
N GLN A 861 15.45 -8.89 -24.40
CA GLN A 861 15.51 -9.92 -25.46
C GLN A 861 15.63 -11.35 -24.91
N THR A 862 15.67 -11.53 -23.59
CA THR A 862 15.74 -12.87 -23.00
C THR A 862 14.38 -13.56 -23.09
N GLY A 863 14.40 -14.85 -23.41
CA GLY A 863 13.19 -15.67 -23.42
C GLY A 863 12.52 -15.71 -22.05
N ILE A 864 11.20 -15.58 -22.01
CA ILE A 864 10.44 -15.71 -20.76
C ILE A 864 10.17 -17.18 -20.46
N THR A 865 10.29 -17.60 -19.20
CA THR A 865 10.00 -18.98 -18.81
C THR A 865 8.53 -19.20 -18.46
N ARG A 866 8.08 -20.47 -18.50
CA ARG A 866 6.72 -20.85 -18.11
C ARG A 866 6.38 -20.49 -16.68
N GLY A 867 7.34 -20.60 -15.76
CA GLY A 867 7.18 -20.14 -14.36
C GLY A 867 7.02 -18.63 -14.28
N MET A 868 7.78 -17.86 -15.06
CA MET A 868 7.70 -16.39 -15.06
C MET A 868 6.32 -15.89 -15.48
N ILE A 869 5.76 -16.40 -16.59
CA ILE A 869 4.46 -15.92 -17.09
C ILE A 869 3.32 -16.18 -16.11
N VAL A 870 3.28 -17.34 -15.45
CA VAL A 870 2.24 -17.63 -14.45
C VAL A 870 2.44 -16.84 -13.16
N THR A 871 3.68 -16.58 -12.75
CA THR A 871 3.96 -15.67 -11.61
C THR A 871 3.50 -14.24 -11.92
N ILE A 872 3.66 -13.77 -13.16
CA ILE A 872 3.16 -12.46 -13.56
C ILE A 872 1.63 -12.38 -13.42
N LEU A 873 0.90 -13.38 -13.93
CA LEU A 873 -0.56 -13.43 -13.81
C LEU A 873 -1.02 -13.61 -12.35
N HIS A 874 -0.28 -14.37 -11.56
CA HIS A 874 -0.54 -14.54 -10.13
C HIS A 874 -0.39 -13.22 -9.37
N ARG A 875 0.67 -12.45 -9.65
CA ARG A 875 0.85 -11.09 -9.08
C ARG A 875 -0.21 -10.12 -9.55
N LEU A 876 -0.64 -10.23 -10.81
CA LEU A 876 -1.72 -9.42 -11.35
C LEU A 876 -3.02 -9.61 -10.55
N GLU A 877 -3.29 -10.85 -10.11
CA GLU A 877 -4.41 -11.20 -9.23
C GLU A 877 -4.13 -10.98 -7.74
N LYS A 878 -3.06 -10.27 -7.39
CA LYS A 878 -2.61 -9.99 -6.01
C LYS A 878 -2.21 -11.24 -5.21
N ALA A 879 -1.59 -12.19 -5.91
CA ALA A 879 -0.99 -13.40 -5.36
C ALA A 879 -1.95 -14.24 -4.48
N PRO A 880 -3.13 -14.63 -5.00
CA PRO A 880 -4.10 -15.43 -4.25
C PRO A 880 -3.51 -16.78 -3.81
N ALA A 881 -3.91 -17.26 -2.64
CA ALA A 881 -3.51 -18.59 -2.19
C ALA A 881 -4.13 -19.68 -3.10
N SER A 882 -3.42 -20.79 -3.26
CA SER A 882 -3.92 -22.01 -3.89
C SER A 882 -4.42 -22.95 -2.79
N GLU A 883 -5.59 -23.57 -2.93
CA GLU A 883 -6.12 -24.50 -1.92
C GLU A 883 -5.44 -25.88 -2.01
N ALA A 884 -4.82 -26.17 -3.16
CA ALA A 884 -4.07 -27.40 -3.41
C ALA A 884 -2.57 -27.14 -3.68
N ALA A 885 -1.73 -28.12 -3.34
CA ALA A 885 -0.32 -28.11 -3.75
C ALA A 885 -0.18 -28.34 -5.27
N SER A 886 0.93 -27.87 -5.86
CA SER A 886 1.23 -28.09 -7.28
C SER A 886 1.18 -29.60 -7.63
N PRO A 887 0.44 -30.00 -8.68
CA PRO A 887 0.33 -31.40 -9.08
C PRO A 887 1.58 -31.92 -9.84
N PHE A 888 2.59 -31.06 -10.07
CA PHE A 888 3.74 -31.37 -10.93
C PHE A 888 5.00 -31.66 -10.10
N PRO A 889 5.62 -32.85 -10.21
CA PRO A 889 6.81 -33.22 -9.43
C PRO A 889 8.07 -32.42 -9.74
N ASP A 890 8.15 -31.74 -10.89
CA ASP A 890 9.27 -30.88 -11.27
C ASP A 890 9.14 -29.43 -10.77
N VAL A 891 8.10 -29.15 -9.99
CA VAL A 891 7.91 -27.88 -9.28
C VAL A 891 8.37 -28.07 -7.83
N GLU A 892 9.60 -27.63 -7.55
CA GLU A 892 10.20 -27.71 -6.21
C GLU A 892 9.48 -26.75 -5.24
N ALA A 893 9.20 -27.21 -4.02
CA ALA A 893 8.54 -26.40 -3.00
C ALA A 893 9.40 -25.18 -2.57
N GLY A 894 8.74 -24.07 -2.24
CA GLY A 894 9.40 -22.86 -1.73
C GLY A 894 10.17 -22.05 -2.79
N LYS A 895 10.05 -22.40 -4.08
CA LYS A 895 10.52 -21.52 -5.17
C LYS A 895 9.53 -20.40 -5.42
N TRP A 896 10.03 -19.27 -5.92
CA TRP A 896 9.25 -18.07 -6.24
C TRP A 896 8.07 -18.29 -7.22
N TYR A 897 8.07 -19.38 -7.99
CA TYR A 897 6.99 -19.75 -8.92
C TYR A 897 6.03 -20.82 -8.37
N THR A 898 6.30 -21.40 -7.20
CA THR A 898 5.59 -22.59 -6.70
C THR A 898 4.10 -22.33 -6.56
N ASP A 899 3.76 -21.28 -5.83
CA ASP A 899 2.38 -20.94 -5.50
C ASP A 899 1.62 -20.46 -6.75
N ALA A 900 2.31 -19.69 -7.60
CA ALA A 900 1.77 -19.25 -8.88
C ALA A 900 1.44 -20.41 -9.83
N ILE A 901 2.29 -21.45 -9.89
CA ILE A 901 2.03 -22.64 -10.70
C ILE A 901 0.88 -23.45 -10.12
N ALA A 902 0.83 -23.61 -8.80
CA ALA A 902 -0.26 -24.32 -8.13
C ALA A 902 -1.61 -23.64 -8.41
N TRP A 903 -1.69 -22.33 -8.18
CA TRP A 903 -2.87 -21.52 -8.45
C TRP A 903 -3.28 -21.55 -9.93
N ALA A 904 -2.31 -21.39 -10.85
CA ALA A 904 -2.61 -21.39 -12.29
C ALA A 904 -3.08 -22.77 -12.79
N ALA A 905 -2.61 -23.86 -12.18
CA ALA A 905 -3.06 -25.21 -12.49
C ALA A 905 -4.45 -25.49 -11.94
N GLU A 906 -4.70 -25.09 -10.69
CA GLU A 906 -6.00 -25.21 -10.01
C GLU A 906 -7.12 -24.49 -10.78
N ASN A 907 -6.84 -23.28 -11.26
CA ASN A 907 -7.80 -22.44 -11.96
C ASN A 907 -7.84 -22.68 -13.48
N GLY A 908 -7.11 -23.69 -13.98
CA GLY A 908 -7.10 -24.05 -15.40
C GLY A 908 -6.45 -23.00 -16.32
N ILE A 909 -5.68 -22.06 -15.77
CA ILE A 909 -4.98 -20.99 -16.50
C ILE A 909 -3.76 -21.57 -17.25
N ALA A 910 -3.04 -22.50 -16.62
CA ALA A 910 -1.90 -23.18 -17.22
C ALA A 910 -1.91 -24.68 -16.93
N SER A 911 -1.55 -25.50 -17.92
CA SER A 911 -1.42 -26.96 -17.79
C SER A 911 0.02 -27.41 -18.05
N GLY A 912 0.37 -28.58 -17.50
CA GLY A 912 1.66 -29.24 -17.79
C GLY A 912 1.71 -29.87 -19.18
N TYR A 913 2.85 -30.45 -19.55
CA TYR A 913 3.08 -31.03 -20.89
C TYR A 913 2.34 -32.37 -21.16
N GLY A 914 1.54 -32.85 -20.22
CA GLY A 914 0.85 -34.15 -20.31
C GLY A 914 1.71 -35.37 -19.92
N ASN A 915 3.01 -35.18 -19.67
CA ASN A 915 3.92 -36.20 -19.13
C ASN A 915 4.11 -36.10 -17.60
N GLY A 916 3.21 -35.39 -16.92
CA GLY A 916 3.29 -35.11 -15.48
C GLY A 916 4.21 -33.95 -15.10
N LYS A 917 4.88 -33.26 -16.04
CA LYS A 917 5.76 -32.11 -15.76
C LYS A 917 5.16 -30.78 -16.17
N PHE A 918 5.53 -29.72 -15.46
CA PHE A 918 5.19 -28.34 -15.81
C PHE A 918 6.25 -27.66 -16.68
N GLY A 919 7.54 -27.89 -16.43
CA GLY A 919 8.66 -27.20 -17.07
C GLY A 919 8.83 -25.73 -16.66
N PRO A 920 8.98 -25.40 -15.35
CA PRO A 920 8.96 -24.00 -14.88
C PRO A 920 10.08 -23.13 -15.46
N ASN A 921 11.21 -23.72 -15.84
CA ASN A 921 12.37 -23.02 -16.39
C ASN A 921 12.45 -23.06 -17.92
N ASP A 922 11.50 -23.71 -18.59
CA ASP A 922 11.48 -23.80 -20.05
C ASP A 922 10.94 -22.50 -20.64
N ASN A 923 11.54 -22.05 -21.74
CA ASN A 923 11.05 -20.87 -22.46
C ASN A 923 9.65 -21.13 -23.03
N VAL A 924 8.81 -20.10 -23.00
CA VAL A 924 7.45 -20.15 -23.54
C VAL A 924 7.47 -19.76 -25.01
N THR A 925 6.79 -20.54 -25.84
CA THR A 925 6.56 -20.16 -27.25
C THR A 925 5.42 -19.15 -27.38
N ARG A 926 5.39 -18.38 -28.47
CA ARG A 926 4.34 -17.38 -28.70
C ARG A 926 2.93 -17.98 -28.73
N GLU A 927 2.76 -19.18 -29.27
CA GLU A 927 1.49 -19.91 -29.23
C GLU A 927 1.08 -20.37 -27.83
N GLN A 928 2.06 -20.66 -26.96
CA GLN A 928 1.79 -20.95 -25.55
C GLN A 928 1.42 -19.69 -24.75
N VAL A 929 2.05 -18.54 -25.03
CA VAL A 929 1.65 -17.25 -24.42
C VAL A 929 0.19 -16.95 -24.77
N ALA A 930 -0.19 -17.09 -26.05
CA ALA A 930 -1.56 -16.89 -26.50
C ALA A 930 -2.55 -17.80 -25.75
N ALA A 931 -2.23 -19.09 -25.63
CA ALA A 931 -3.11 -20.04 -24.97
C ALA A 931 -3.24 -19.82 -23.46
N ILE A 932 -2.15 -19.41 -22.77
CA ILE A 932 -2.21 -19.06 -21.35
C ILE A 932 -3.09 -17.84 -21.13
N LEU A 933 -2.93 -16.78 -21.93
CA LEU A 933 -3.76 -15.57 -21.81
C LEU A 933 -5.22 -15.80 -22.21
N TYR A 934 -5.48 -16.66 -23.19
CA TYR A 934 -6.85 -17.05 -23.58
C TYR A 934 -7.59 -17.76 -22.43
N ARG A 935 -6.90 -18.69 -21.74
CA ARG A 935 -7.46 -19.38 -20.57
C ARG A 935 -7.60 -18.44 -19.38
N TYR A 936 -6.64 -17.54 -19.18
CA TYR A 936 -6.74 -16.51 -18.16
C TYR A 936 -7.93 -15.58 -18.40
N ALA A 937 -8.14 -15.12 -19.64
CA ALA A 937 -9.32 -14.34 -20.01
C ALA A 937 -10.63 -15.09 -19.73
N SER A 938 -10.66 -16.38 -20.06
CA SER A 938 -11.81 -17.24 -19.74
C SER A 938 -12.05 -17.37 -18.24
N PHE A 939 -10.98 -17.51 -17.45
CA PHE A 939 -11.05 -17.54 -15.98
C PHE A 939 -11.60 -16.24 -15.40
N LYS A 940 -11.21 -15.09 -15.95
CA LYS A 940 -11.73 -13.77 -15.56
C LYS A 940 -13.16 -13.49 -16.04
N GLY A 941 -13.73 -14.37 -16.87
CA GLY A 941 -15.06 -14.19 -17.47
C GLY A 941 -15.10 -13.20 -18.63
N TYR A 942 -13.95 -12.87 -19.22
CA TYR A 942 -13.88 -11.97 -20.38
C TYR A 942 -14.38 -12.64 -21.66
N ASP A 943 -14.80 -11.83 -22.63
CA ASP A 943 -15.25 -12.32 -23.94
C ASP A 943 -14.09 -12.93 -24.75
N VAL A 944 -14.18 -14.23 -24.95
CA VAL A 944 -13.22 -15.03 -25.73
C VAL A 944 -13.79 -15.52 -27.07
N SER A 945 -14.91 -14.94 -27.52
CA SER A 945 -15.61 -15.34 -28.75
C SER A 945 -15.07 -14.69 -30.03
N LYS A 946 -14.35 -13.57 -29.92
CA LYS A 946 -13.76 -12.89 -31.08
C LYS A 946 -12.76 -13.79 -31.81
N THR A 947 -12.90 -13.88 -33.13
CA THR A 947 -12.02 -14.68 -34.01
C THR A 947 -11.39 -13.82 -35.09
N GLY A 948 -10.08 -13.95 -35.28
CA GLY A 948 -9.29 -13.25 -36.29
C GLY A 948 -8.91 -14.16 -37.44
N ASP A 949 -8.84 -13.59 -38.64
CA ASP A 949 -8.33 -14.29 -39.83
C ASP A 949 -6.81 -14.46 -39.75
N LEU A 950 -6.36 -15.68 -39.50
CA LEU A 950 -4.94 -16.04 -39.42
C LEU A 950 -4.30 -16.25 -40.81
N THR A 951 -5.09 -16.37 -41.88
CA THR A 951 -4.56 -16.62 -43.24
C THR A 951 -3.75 -15.45 -43.79
N LYS A 952 -3.87 -14.27 -43.18
CA LYS A 952 -3.04 -13.09 -43.46
C LYS A 952 -1.56 -13.27 -43.07
N PHE A 953 -1.23 -14.30 -42.30
CA PHE A 953 0.14 -14.61 -41.89
C PHE A 953 0.70 -15.79 -42.70
N GLY A 954 1.85 -15.60 -43.35
CA GLY A 954 2.45 -16.56 -44.26
C GLY A 954 2.92 -17.86 -43.59
N ASP A 955 3.08 -17.85 -42.27
CA ASP A 955 3.51 -19.00 -41.46
C ASP A 955 2.42 -19.56 -40.55
N ALA A 956 1.15 -19.17 -40.75
CA ALA A 956 0.02 -19.68 -39.96
C ALA A 956 -0.10 -21.20 -39.98
N GLY A 957 0.35 -21.87 -41.05
CA GLY A 957 0.40 -23.34 -41.13
C GLY A 957 1.40 -24.02 -40.18
N LYS A 958 2.27 -23.26 -39.49
CA LYS A 958 3.15 -23.77 -38.42
C LYS A 958 2.50 -23.74 -37.04
N LEU A 959 1.34 -23.09 -36.89
CA LEU A 959 0.60 -23.00 -35.65
C LEU A 959 0.10 -24.38 -35.23
N SER A 960 0.32 -24.74 -33.98
CA SER A 960 -0.23 -25.98 -33.45
C SER A 960 -1.76 -25.92 -33.39
N ALA A 961 -2.44 -27.00 -33.78
CA ALA A 961 -3.91 -27.06 -33.78
C ALA A 961 -4.56 -26.72 -32.43
N TRP A 962 -3.90 -27.04 -31.31
CA TRP A 962 -4.41 -26.74 -29.96
C TRP A 962 -4.34 -25.24 -29.61
N ALA A 963 -3.56 -24.44 -30.35
CA ALA A 963 -3.38 -23.01 -30.13
C ALA A 963 -4.19 -22.15 -31.10
N GLU A 964 -4.91 -22.76 -32.06
CA GLU A 964 -5.60 -22.06 -33.15
C GLU A 964 -6.61 -21.04 -32.63
N SER A 965 -7.51 -21.44 -31.73
CA SER A 965 -8.51 -20.54 -31.13
C SER A 965 -7.86 -19.41 -30.34
N ALA A 966 -6.83 -19.72 -29.55
CA ALA A 966 -6.16 -18.72 -28.72
C ALA A 966 -5.38 -17.69 -29.55
N MET A 967 -4.70 -18.13 -30.60
CA MET A 967 -3.97 -17.25 -31.51
C MET A 967 -4.93 -16.42 -32.37
N SER A 968 -6.03 -17.01 -32.84
CA SER A 968 -7.08 -16.30 -33.58
C SER A 968 -7.71 -15.21 -32.70
N TRP A 969 -8.04 -15.53 -31.44
CA TRP A 969 -8.56 -14.55 -30.48
C TRP A 969 -7.53 -13.46 -30.14
N GLY A 970 -6.27 -13.82 -29.90
CA GLY A 970 -5.21 -12.86 -29.56
C GLY A 970 -4.91 -11.89 -30.70
N THR A 971 -4.99 -12.35 -31.95
CA THR A 971 -4.83 -11.50 -33.14
C THR A 971 -6.05 -10.64 -33.43
N ALA A 972 -7.27 -11.12 -33.15
CA ALA A 972 -8.51 -10.34 -33.28
C ALA A 972 -8.56 -9.16 -32.30
N ASN A 973 -8.08 -9.38 -31.07
CA ASN A 973 -8.06 -8.38 -30.01
C ASN A 973 -6.82 -7.46 -30.07
N GLY A 974 -5.97 -7.58 -31.09
CA GLY A 974 -4.76 -6.76 -31.23
C GLY A 974 -3.70 -7.02 -30.14
N LEU A 975 -3.85 -8.09 -29.34
CA LEU A 975 -2.88 -8.50 -28.33
C LEU A 975 -1.60 -8.99 -29.02
N ILE A 976 -1.76 -9.78 -30.09
CA ILE A 976 -0.68 -10.34 -30.91
C ILE A 976 -0.80 -9.80 -32.34
N ASN A 977 0.11 -8.91 -32.74
CA ASN A 977 0.08 -8.24 -34.04
C ASN A 977 1.06 -8.84 -35.09
N GLY A 978 1.65 -9.99 -34.79
CA GLY A 978 2.74 -10.58 -35.58
C GLY A 978 4.09 -9.89 -35.35
N MET A 979 5.14 -10.38 -36.00
CA MET A 979 6.53 -9.92 -35.89
C MET A 979 6.93 -8.93 -37.01
N GLY A 980 5.95 -8.47 -37.80
CA GLY A 980 6.18 -7.74 -39.05
C GLY A 980 6.31 -8.67 -40.26
N GLY A 981 6.19 -8.11 -41.47
CA GLY A 981 6.32 -8.87 -42.73
C GLY A 981 5.28 -9.97 -42.97
N GLY A 982 4.17 -9.97 -42.22
CA GLY A 982 3.13 -11.00 -42.30
C GLY A 982 3.51 -12.33 -41.64
N VAL A 983 4.30 -12.31 -40.56
CA VAL A 983 4.76 -13.51 -39.83
C VAL A 983 4.26 -13.52 -38.38
N LEU A 984 3.76 -14.65 -37.89
CA LEU A 984 3.36 -14.87 -36.49
C LEU A 984 4.50 -15.40 -35.61
N ASP A 985 5.31 -16.28 -36.17
CA ASP A 985 6.29 -17.13 -35.51
C ASP A 985 5.72 -17.92 -34.30
N PRO A 986 4.70 -18.77 -34.50
CA PRO A 986 3.94 -19.37 -33.40
C PRO A 986 4.79 -20.24 -32.48
N ALA A 987 5.75 -20.98 -33.04
CA ALA A 987 6.67 -21.84 -32.29
C ALA A 987 7.94 -21.13 -31.79
N GLY A 988 8.13 -19.85 -32.12
CA GLY A 988 9.24 -19.04 -31.64
C GLY A 988 9.11 -18.74 -30.15
N ASN A 989 10.25 -18.64 -29.45
CA ASN A 989 10.27 -18.27 -28.03
C ASN A 989 9.88 -16.79 -27.86
N ALA A 990 8.92 -16.53 -26.96
CA ALA A 990 8.54 -15.16 -26.63
C ALA A 990 9.60 -14.51 -25.73
N THR A 991 9.95 -13.26 -26.05
CA THR A 991 10.86 -12.47 -25.21
C THR A 991 10.12 -11.81 -24.05
N ARG A 992 10.88 -11.35 -23.05
CA ARG A 992 10.33 -10.61 -21.91
C ARG A 992 9.62 -9.31 -22.34
N THR A 993 10.15 -8.57 -23.31
CA THR A 993 9.49 -7.36 -23.81
C THR A 993 8.25 -7.64 -24.63
N GLU A 994 8.25 -8.70 -25.43
CA GLU A 994 7.05 -9.12 -26.15
C GLU A 994 5.92 -9.44 -25.16
N VAL A 995 6.21 -10.18 -24.09
CA VAL A 995 5.19 -10.47 -23.06
C VAL A 995 4.79 -9.23 -22.27
N ALA A 996 5.71 -8.33 -21.91
CA ALA A 996 5.36 -7.07 -21.28
C ALA A 996 4.39 -6.25 -22.15
N ALA A 997 4.68 -6.14 -23.46
CA ALA A 997 3.83 -5.41 -24.40
C ALA A 997 2.47 -6.08 -24.60
N ILE A 998 2.42 -7.41 -24.67
CA ILE A 998 1.16 -8.16 -24.78
C ILE A 998 0.32 -7.98 -23.50
N LEU A 999 0.93 -8.08 -22.32
CA LEU A 999 0.24 -7.91 -21.04
C LEU A 999 -0.29 -6.48 -20.85
N HIS A 1000 0.51 -5.48 -21.23
CA HIS A 1000 0.08 -4.09 -21.15
C HIS A 1000 -1.15 -3.84 -22.04
N ARG A 1001 -1.15 -4.34 -23.28
CA ARG A 1001 -2.33 -4.29 -24.17
C ARG A 1001 -3.51 -5.08 -23.61
N PHE A 1002 -3.25 -6.25 -23.02
CA PHE A 1002 -4.28 -7.08 -22.40
C PHE A 1002 -4.99 -6.29 -21.29
N MET A 1003 -4.23 -5.59 -20.45
CA MET A 1003 -4.82 -4.78 -19.40
C MET A 1003 -5.60 -3.59 -19.95
N LEU A 1004 -5.07 -2.85 -20.93
CA LEU A 1004 -5.81 -1.74 -21.55
C LEU A 1004 -7.14 -2.16 -22.21
N LEU A 1005 -7.24 -3.42 -22.64
CA LEU A 1005 -8.43 -3.95 -23.30
C LEU A 1005 -9.52 -4.37 -22.31
N PHE A 1006 -9.14 -4.86 -21.13
CA PHE A 1006 -10.05 -5.49 -20.17
C PHE A 1006 -10.09 -4.80 -18.79
N SER A 1007 -9.46 -3.63 -18.65
CA SER A 1007 -9.44 -2.78 -17.45
C SER A 1007 -10.70 -1.95 -17.28
#